data_AF-A0A9X9QQL8-F1
#
_entry.id   AF-A0A9X9QQL8-F1
#
_cell.length_a   1.000
_cell.length_b   1.000
_cell.length_c   1.000
_cell.angle_alpha   90.00
_cell.angle_beta   90.00
_cell.angle_gamma   90.00
#
_symmetry.space_group_name_H-M   'P 1'
#
loop_
_entity.id
_entity.type
_entity.pdbx_description
1 polymer ?
#
loop_
_entity_poly.entity_id
_entity_poly.type
_entity_poly.pdbx_seq_one_letter_code
_entity_poly.pdbx_strand_id
1 'polypeptide(L)'
;MMTFKVPTWQKIKSWLDKNYYSIIEFLVISAIFFHATITYLILEDFPQVMSTSIHILYDVFLFISLGWILANTMTKRFWLYGSLSLLYAITTTYLVRASQLRNVETFDLFDISKTIEMNTGFYQQLGLLLILSLVLRRILSSSRLLSVLNIFSEKKDIFIASQLVVISLLTSSAFKRLLLGNPFFPVKESSGQPHLIHLWIYCLLAYLLISMVSFIVTKGFVDLIHRTASLSLAIGNSLLFAFIFNVAIQAGIPVRGPLRDIYLVPGATLFQVAVLFCLFTFIYLLLNRYLIATVVNLFLGIVISVINIEKFKVRSEPFLLSDLAWFREIQFFLDYIPLSTLVATFIFLLLLIATLWYLRKRFFVGQIVPSIGGRLLLIMLLFLPIHKIYTTFSANENGRIAEGTPLLTNLYNVYDLDWRGLTENARLQSLSFVWFKQLTSKSINEPTGYNKAAIETIYHKYSQLATNLNKSRKKNIADRTVIYVLSESLSDPSRIPGVKMSRDVLPTINQLKQRHTSGLMKSDGYGGGTANMEFQTLIGLPMYNLNTTVSVLYSDVFPKLNYIPSISNYYKEKNRYAVHLASANNYSRKTVYSKLNFNKFIALEGTPDKPKFLKPTSSSYSDQSTYDNVLDYLNPNESQFFSVMTMQNHSPWYADPGDLEVSKEGFSINENYNLVNYSKLLELTDKDTKVFLEQLSKVDKPISVVFYGDHLPGLYPETTFEDNPELKYLTDYFIWSNDSKVKLDYPLLNSSDFTPALLAHTDSKVSPYYALLTAVMNKASVSHRNLTKDQKVIANDLKLLEYDLIEGEGYITRHEDFFLNPR
;
A
#
# COMPACT_ATOMS: atom_id res chain seq x y z
N MET A 1 -7.46 -17.50 -38.09
CA MET A 1 -7.05 -18.86 -37.70
C MET A 1 -5.54 -18.99 -37.81
N MET A 2 -4.79 -18.72 -36.73
CA MET A 2 -3.36 -19.05 -36.66
C MET A 2 -3.23 -20.48 -36.15
N THR A 3 -2.69 -21.37 -36.98
CA THR A 3 -2.47 -22.77 -36.64
C THR A 3 -1.37 -22.89 -35.60
N PHE A 4 -1.75 -23.18 -34.36
CA PHE A 4 -0.83 -23.60 -33.31
C PHE A 4 -0.17 -24.92 -33.75
N LYS A 5 1.09 -24.88 -34.20
CA LYS A 5 1.88 -26.10 -34.36
C LYS A 5 2.30 -26.59 -32.98
N VAL A 6 1.44 -27.38 -32.34
CA VAL A 6 1.82 -28.26 -31.23
C VAL A 6 2.99 -29.13 -31.73
N PRO A 7 4.06 -29.34 -30.94
CA PRO A 7 5.11 -30.27 -31.33
C PRO A 7 4.48 -31.62 -31.65
N THR A 8 4.63 -32.12 -32.87
CA THR A 8 4.12 -33.44 -33.23
C THR A 8 4.73 -34.48 -32.29
N TRP A 9 3.97 -35.49 -31.91
CA TRP A 9 4.44 -36.59 -31.05
C TRP A 9 5.78 -37.19 -31.55
N GLN A 10 5.99 -37.19 -32.87
CA GLN A 10 7.27 -37.56 -33.50
C GLN A 10 8.45 -36.65 -33.13
N LYS A 11 8.27 -35.32 -32.98
CA LYS A 11 9.34 -34.40 -32.53
C LYS A 11 9.68 -34.61 -31.05
N ILE A 12 8.67 -34.86 -30.22
CA ILE A 12 8.88 -35.16 -28.79
C ILE A 12 9.60 -36.52 -28.65
N LYS A 13 9.12 -37.55 -29.36
CA LYS A 13 9.76 -38.86 -29.41
C LYS A 13 11.21 -38.78 -29.90
N SER A 14 11.45 -38.11 -31.02
CA SER A 14 12.81 -37.91 -31.55
C SER A 14 13.72 -37.12 -30.61
N TRP A 15 13.19 -36.18 -29.83
CA TRP A 15 13.95 -35.48 -28.80
C TRP A 15 14.24 -36.38 -27.60
N LEU A 16 13.27 -37.17 -27.12
CA LEU A 16 13.46 -38.14 -26.04
C LEU A 16 14.49 -39.20 -26.44
N ASP A 17 14.38 -39.77 -27.64
CA ASP A 17 15.31 -40.77 -28.17
C ASP A 17 16.75 -40.22 -28.27
N LYS A 18 16.92 -38.90 -28.47
CA LYS A 18 18.24 -38.25 -28.47
C LYS A 18 18.78 -37.89 -27.09
N ASN A 19 17.93 -37.79 -26.07
CA ASN A 19 18.31 -37.28 -24.75
C ASN A 19 18.07 -38.26 -23.60
N TYR A 20 17.57 -39.48 -23.86
CA TYR A 20 17.14 -40.41 -22.81
C TYR A 20 18.26 -40.78 -21.82
N TYR A 21 19.49 -41.02 -22.31
CA TYR A 21 20.64 -41.28 -21.43
C TYR A 21 20.92 -40.12 -20.48
N SER A 22 20.89 -38.88 -20.98
CA SER A 22 21.07 -37.69 -20.16
C SER A 22 19.92 -37.43 -19.19
N ILE A 23 18.70 -37.87 -19.53
CA ILE A 23 17.53 -37.80 -18.63
C ILE A 23 17.67 -38.81 -17.50
N ILE A 24 18.05 -40.05 -17.80
CA ILE A 24 18.30 -41.09 -16.80
C ILE A 24 19.45 -40.66 -15.87
N GLU A 25 20.53 -40.15 -16.45
CA GLU A 25 21.68 -39.58 -15.72
C GLU A 25 21.23 -38.47 -14.75
N PHE A 26 20.42 -37.52 -15.23
CA PHE A 26 19.85 -36.44 -14.41
C PHE A 26 18.99 -36.98 -13.27
N LEU A 27 18.13 -37.96 -13.53
CA LEU A 27 17.24 -38.56 -12.52
C LEU A 27 18.02 -39.31 -11.44
N VAL A 28 19.04 -40.08 -11.83
CA VAL A 28 19.90 -40.83 -10.91
C VAL A 28 20.70 -39.87 -10.03
N ILE A 29 21.34 -38.85 -10.62
CA ILE A 29 22.07 -37.84 -9.85
C ILE A 29 21.11 -37.09 -8.92
N SER A 30 19.93 -36.67 -9.41
CA SER A 30 18.92 -36.01 -8.58
C SER A 30 18.49 -36.87 -7.40
N ALA A 31 18.29 -38.18 -7.61
CA ALA A 31 17.91 -39.10 -6.55
C ALA A 31 19.01 -39.24 -5.49
N ILE A 32 20.28 -39.33 -5.90
CA ILE A 32 21.42 -39.40 -4.99
C ILE A 32 21.52 -38.12 -4.15
N PHE A 33 21.45 -36.94 -4.78
CA PHE A 33 21.52 -35.64 -4.08
C PHE A 33 20.33 -35.41 -3.14
N PHE A 34 19.13 -35.77 -3.59
CA PHE A 34 17.92 -35.71 -2.77
C PHE A 34 18.02 -36.60 -1.53
N HIS A 35 18.45 -37.85 -1.73
CA HIS A 35 18.59 -38.79 -0.63
C HIS A 35 19.68 -38.33 0.35
N ALA A 36 20.81 -37.81 -0.13
CA ALA A 36 21.83 -37.17 0.70
C ALA A 36 21.25 -36.10 1.63
N THR A 37 20.41 -35.24 1.06
CA THR A 37 19.81 -34.11 1.75
C THR A 37 18.84 -34.57 2.83
N ILE A 38 17.98 -35.55 2.51
CA ILE A 38 17.04 -36.10 3.47
C ILE A 38 17.76 -36.84 4.59
N THR A 39 18.75 -37.67 4.27
CA THR A 39 19.56 -38.37 5.29
C THR A 39 20.19 -37.37 6.25
N TYR A 40 20.79 -36.29 5.73
CA TYR A 40 21.36 -35.24 6.57
C TYR A 40 20.31 -34.63 7.52
N LEU A 41 19.12 -34.26 6.99
CA LEU A 41 18.04 -33.68 7.80
C LEU A 41 17.53 -34.66 8.87
N ILE A 42 17.42 -35.96 8.54
CA ILE A 42 16.99 -37.01 9.48
C ILE A 42 18.05 -37.20 10.58
N LEU A 43 19.33 -37.29 10.23
CA LEU A 43 20.41 -37.48 11.19
C LEU A 43 20.54 -36.31 12.18
N GLU A 44 20.37 -35.08 11.69
CA GLU A 44 20.55 -33.90 12.52
C GLU A 44 19.33 -33.61 13.41
N ASP A 45 18.11 -33.70 12.87
CA ASP A 45 16.90 -33.23 13.56
C ASP A 45 16.03 -34.39 14.10
N PHE A 46 16.25 -35.63 13.64
CA PHE A 46 15.49 -36.83 14.05
C PHE A 46 16.40 -38.05 14.36
N PRO A 47 17.44 -37.90 15.21
CA PRO A 47 18.45 -38.93 15.42
C PRO A 47 17.88 -40.25 15.97
N GLN A 48 16.73 -40.20 16.66
CA GLN A 48 16.07 -41.38 17.22
C GLN A 48 15.48 -42.34 16.18
N VAL A 49 15.36 -41.90 14.93
CA VAL A 49 14.85 -42.72 13.81
C VAL A 49 15.91 -43.70 13.30
N MET A 50 17.20 -43.46 13.60
CA MET A 50 18.31 -44.15 12.96
C MET A 50 19.16 -44.91 13.99
N SER A 51 18.93 -46.22 14.13
CA SER A 51 19.66 -47.08 15.10
C SER A 51 20.14 -48.42 14.53
N THR A 52 20.42 -48.52 13.22
CA THR A 52 20.97 -49.75 12.64
C THR A 52 22.26 -49.53 11.83
N SER A 53 23.19 -50.48 11.93
CA SER A 53 24.49 -50.51 11.23
C SER A 53 24.37 -50.49 9.69
N ILE A 54 23.21 -50.85 9.15
CA ILE A 54 22.89 -50.80 7.71
C ILE A 54 22.86 -49.35 7.20
N HIS A 55 22.39 -48.40 8.01
CA HIS A 55 22.31 -47.01 7.61
C HIS A 55 23.68 -46.33 7.51
N ILE A 56 24.62 -46.67 8.40
CA ILE A 56 25.99 -46.14 8.35
C ILE A 56 26.70 -46.57 7.05
N LEU A 57 26.54 -47.84 6.65
CA LEU A 57 27.08 -48.36 5.39
C LEU A 57 26.48 -47.66 4.17
N TYR A 58 25.17 -47.40 4.21
CA TYR A 58 24.45 -46.68 3.18
C TYR A 58 24.92 -45.22 3.05
N ASP A 59 25.13 -44.53 4.16
CA ASP A 59 25.59 -43.13 4.18
C ASP A 59 27.03 -43.00 3.67
N VAL A 60 27.91 -43.94 4.04
CA VAL A 60 29.28 -44.03 3.50
C VAL A 60 29.24 -44.27 1.99
N PHE A 61 28.40 -45.19 1.51
CA PHE A 61 28.22 -45.45 0.08
C PHE A 61 27.75 -44.20 -0.66
N LEU A 62 26.80 -43.45 -0.10
CA LEU A 62 26.24 -42.25 -0.70
C LEU A 62 27.25 -41.09 -0.71
N PHE A 63 28.04 -40.93 0.35
CA PHE A 63 29.12 -39.94 0.44
C PHE A 63 30.24 -40.23 -0.58
N ILE A 64 30.65 -41.49 -0.72
CA ILE A 64 31.62 -41.92 -1.74
C ILE A 64 31.06 -41.69 -3.15
N SER A 65 29.78 -42.02 -3.38
CA SER A 65 29.11 -41.81 -4.67
C SER A 65 29.07 -40.34 -5.08
N LEU A 66 28.74 -39.43 -4.14
CA LEU A 66 28.78 -37.98 -4.37
C LEU A 66 30.21 -37.48 -4.62
N GLY A 67 31.19 -37.95 -3.84
CA GLY A 67 32.60 -37.60 -4.03
C GLY A 67 33.12 -38.05 -5.40
N TRP A 68 32.64 -39.20 -5.87
CA TRP A 68 32.97 -39.73 -7.19
C TRP A 68 32.32 -38.91 -8.33
N ILE A 69 31.06 -38.51 -8.19
CA ILE A 69 30.37 -37.62 -9.15
C ILE A 69 31.11 -36.27 -9.26
N LEU A 70 31.50 -35.68 -8.13
CA LEU A 70 32.22 -34.40 -8.08
C LEU A 70 33.64 -34.52 -8.67
N ALA A 71 34.37 -35.60 -8.35
CA ALA A 71 35.71 -35.85 -8.90
C ALA A 71 35.74 -35.77 -10.45
N ASN A 72 34.66 -36.20 -11.11
CA ASN A 72 34.51 -36.24 -12.56
C ASN A 72 33.95 -34.93 -13.19
N THR A 73 33.58 -33.95 -12.37
CA THR A 73 32.86 -32.73 -12.82
C THR A 73 33.48 -31.41 -12.35
N MET A 74 34.52 -31.45 -11.51
CA MET A 74 35.29 -30.27 -11.06
C MET A 74 36.14 -29.64 -12.18
N THR A 75 35.49 -29.11 -13.22
CA THR A 75 36.11 -28.28 -14.26
C THR A 75 36.22 -26.83 -13.80
N LYS A 76 36.97 -25.98 -14.53
CA LYS A 76 36.99 -24.52 -14.27
C LYS A 76 35.59 -23.90 -14.40
N ARG A 77 34.76 -24.44 -15.32
CA ARG A 77 33.39 -23.96 -15.56
C ARG A 77 32.47 -24.31 -14.40
N PHE A 78 32.56 -25.54 -13.89
CA PHE A 78 31.85 -25.96 -12.68
C PHE A 78 32.10 -25.01 -11.50
N TRP A 79 33.37 -24.70 -11.22
CA TRP A 79 33.72 -23.80 -10.12
C TRP A 79 33.19 -22.39 -10.32
N LEU A 80 33.30 -21.85 -11.53
CA LEU A 80 32.80 -20.52 -11.86
C LEU A 80 31.27 -20.43 -11.68
N TYR A 81 30.52 -21.33 -12.30
CA TYR A 81 29.06 -21.33 -12.24
C TYR A 81 28.54 -21.66 -10.83
N GLY A 82 29.15 -22.65 -10.17
CA GLY A 82 28.81 -23.03 -8.81
C GLY A 82 29.05 -21.91 -7.80
N SER A 83 30.17 -21.20 -7.89
CA SER A 83 30.48 -20.08 -6.99
C SER A 83 29.52 -18.90 -7.19
N LEU A 84 29.19 -18.57 -8.44
CA LEU A 84 28.22 -17.52 -8.75
C LEU A 84 26.81 -17.88 -8.27
N SER A 85 26.35 -19.11 -8.49
CA SER A 85 25.05 -19.57 -8.01
C SER A 85 24.98 -19.66 -6.48
N LEU A 86 26.07 -20.05 -5.82
CA LEU A 86 26.14 -20.05 -4.36
C LEU A 86 26.11 -18.63 -3.79
N LEU A 87 26.88 -17.70 -4.37
CA LEU A 87 26.84 -16.28 -4.01
C LEU A 87 25.43 -15.70 -4.18
N TYR A 88 24.77 -16.05 -5.28
CA TYR A 88 23.39 -15.67 -5.53
C TYR A 88 22.46 -16.17 -4.42
N ALA A 89 22.54 -17.45 -4.07
CA ALA A 89 21.73 -18.05 -3.02
C ALA A 89 21.96 -17.36 -1.66
N ILE A 90 23.22 -17.16 -1.27
CA ILE A 90 23.60 -16.44 -0.04
C ILE A 90 23.02 -15.02 -0.03
N THR A 91 23.15 -14.30 -1.15
CA THR A 91 22.62 -12.94 -1.29
C THR A 91 21.11 -12.91 -1.13
N THR A 92 20.38 -13.82 -1.79
CA THR A 92 18.92 -13.87 -1.68
C THR A 92 18.45 -14.26 -0.27
N THR A 93 19.13 -15.19 0.40
CA THR A 93 18.82 -15.57 1.79
C THR A 93 19.07 -14.41 2.75
N TYR A 94 20.17 -13.67 2.56
CA TYR A 94 20.46 -12.45 3.31
C TYR A 94 19.35 -11.40 3.12
N LEU A 95 18.91 -11.14 1.88
CA LEU A 95 17.85 -10.17 1.60
C LEU A 95 16.50 -10.56 2.24
N VAL A 96 16.15 -11.85 2.23
CA VAL A 96 14.97 -12.36 2.94
C VAL A 96 15.09 -12.12 4.44
N ARG A 97 16.25 -12.46 5.03
CA ARG A 97 16.46 -12.32 6.47
C ARG A 97 16.49 -10.85 6.90
N ALA A 98 17.11 -9.99 6.11
CA ALA A 98 17.08 -8.54 6.30
C ALA A 98 15.65 -8.00 6.28
N SER A 99 14.80 -8.48 5.37
CA SER A 99 13.39 -8.10 5.34
C SER A 99 12.63 -8.55 6.59
N GLN A 100 12.92 -9.73 7.13
CA GLN A 100 12.24 -10.29 8.31
C GLN A 100 12.66 -9.64 9.62
N LEU A 101 13.95 -9.29 9.75
CA LEU A 101 14.52 -8.69 10.96
C LEU A 101 14.35 -7.17 11.01
N ARG A 102 13.87 -6.54 9.94
CA ARG A 102 13.81 -5.09 9.84
C ARG A 102 13.01 -4.40 10.95
N ASN A 103 12.00 -5.06 11.48
CA ASN A 103 11.16 -4.50 12.53
C ASN A 103 11.82 -4.62 13.92
N VAL A 104 12.94 -5.36 14.03
CA VAL A 104 13.69 -5.57 15.28
C VAL A 104 14.57 -4.35 15.56
N GLU A 105 14.48 -3.80 16.76
CA GLU A 105 15.16 -2.56 17.17
C GLU A 105 16.68 -2.61 16.98
N THR A 106 17.28 -3.76 17.25
CA THR A 106 18.74 -3.97 17.21
C THR A 106 19.27 -4.33 15.82
N PHE A 107 18.40 -4.39 14.80
CA PHE A 107 18.80 -4.79 13.46
C PHE A 107 19.48 -3.66 12.70
N ASP A 108 20.70 -3.93 12.23
CA ASP A 108 21.43 -3.10 11.27
C ASP A 108 21.59 -3.88 9.96
N LEU A 109 21.17 -3.27 8.84
CA LEU A 109 21.32 -3.84 7.50
C LEU A 109 22.80 -4.16 7.20
N PHE A 110 23.73 -3.34 7.69
CA PHE A 110 25.16 -3.51 7.42
C PHE A 110 25.85 -4.50 8.37
N ASP A 111 25.16 -4.98 9.41
CA ASP A 111 25.67 -6.06 10.27
C ASP A 111 25.39 -7.44 9.62
N ILE A 112 26.22 -7.74 8.61
CA ILE A 112 26.16 -8.98 7.83
C ILE A 112 26.29 -10.22 8.74
N SER A 113 27.08 -10.11 9.82
CA SER A 113 27.40 -11.24 10.71
C SER A 113 26.19 -11.77 11.48
N LYS A 114 25.26 -10.88 11.87
CA LYS A 114 24.01 -11.26 12.55
C LYS A 114 22.89 -11.64 11.58
N THR A 115 23.02 -11.25 10.31
CA THR A 115 21.98 -11.45 9.29
C THR A 115 22.17 -12.73 8.50
N ILE A 116 23.41 -13.17 8.27
CA ILE A 116 23.70 -14.43 7.58
C ILE A 116 23.71 -15.58 8.59
N GLU A 117 22.68 -16.42 8.57
CA GLU A 117 22.74 -17.74 9.22
C GLU A 117 23.61 -18.67 8.36
N MET A 118 24.92 -18.68 8.62
CA MET A 118 25.82 -19.63 7.95
C MET A 118 25.52 -21.05 8.43
N ASN A 119 25.17 -21.94 7.49
CA ASN A 119 25.06 -23.36 7.77
C ASN A 119 26.46 -24.00 7.89
N THR A 120 27.10 -23.80 9.04
CA THR A 120 28.47 -24.27 9.32
C THR A 120 28.63 -25.78 9.13
N GLY A 121 27.61 -26.57 9.48
CA GLY A 121 27.59 -28.02 9.28
C GLY A 121 27.65 -28.44 7.82
N PHE A 122 26.84 -27.83 6.95
CA PHE A 122 26.89 -28.09 5.51
C PHE A 122 28.26 -27.72 4.90
N TYR A 123 28.81 -26.57 5.24
CA TYR A 123 30.10 -26.13 4.66
C TYR A 123 31.27 -27.03 5.08
N GLN A 124 31.25 -27.56 6.32
CA GLN A 124 32.22 -28.56 6.77
C GLN A 124 32.12 -29.87 5.97
N GLN A 125 30.90 -30.39 5.79
CA GLN A 125 30.68 -31.61 5.02
C GLN A 125 31.01 -31.43 3.54
N LEU A 126 30.68 -30.27 2.96
CA LEU A 126 31.09 -29.91 1.60
C LEU A 126 32.62 -29.87 1.48
N GLY A 127 33.32 -29.30 2.46
CA GLY A 127 34.79 -29.31 2.51
C GLY A 127 35.37 -30.73 2.50
N LEU A 128 34.86 -31.62 3.35
CA LEU A 128 35.26 -33.03 3.39
C LEU A 128 34.96 -33.75 2.06
N LEU A 129 33.78 -33.49 1.48
CA LEU A 129 33.36 -34.06 0.21
C LEU A 129 34.28 -33.60 -0.94
N LEU A 130 34.68 -32.33 -0.96
CA LEU A 130 35.64 -31.78 -1.92
C LEU A 130 37.04 -32.39 -1.78
N ILE A 131 37.52 -32.59 -0.54
CA ILE A 131 38.79 -33.28 -0.28
C ILE A 131 38.74 -34.72 -0.81
N LEU A 132 37.68 -35.46 -0.47
CA LEU A 132 37.46 -36.82 -0.99
C LEU A 132 37.42 -36.84 -2.52
N SER A 133 36.73 -35.88 -3.14
CA SER A 133 36.63 -35.75 -4.60
C SER A 133 38.01 -35.52 -5.24
N LEU A 134 38.87 -34.69 -4.63
CA LEU A 134 40.24 -34.45 -5.10
C LEU A 134 41.13 -35.69 -4.96
N VAL A 135 41.00 -36.43 -3.86
CA VAL A 135 41.70 -37.70 -3.63
C VAL A 135 41.27 -38.75 -4.66
N LEU A 136 39.97 -38.96 -4.82
CA LEU A 136 39.41 -39.87 -5.83
C LEU A 136 39.86 -39.49 -7.24
N ARG A 137 39.84 -38.20 -7.59
CA ARG A 137 40.31 -37.72 -8.89
C ARG A 137 41.78 -38.04 -9.14
N ARG A 138 42.66 -37.88 -8.12
CA ARG A 138 44.08 -38.24 -8.23
C ARG A 138 44.26 -39.75 -8.42
N ILE A 139 43.59 -40.58 -7.61
CA ILE A 139 43.66 -42.05 -7.70
C ILE A 139 43.16 -42.55 -9.05
N LEU A 140 42.05 -41.99 -9.54
CA LEU A 140 41.44 -42.38 -10.81
C LEU A 140 42.30 -41.93 -11.99
N SER A 141 42.92 -40.74 -11.94
CA SER A 141 43.78 -40.21 -13.02
C SER A 141 45.01 -41.08 -13.35
N SER A 142 45.44 -41.94 -12.41
CA SER A 142 46.52 -42.92 -12.61
C SER A 142 46.08 -44.27 -13.21
N SER A 143 44.78 -44.46 -13.48
CA SER A 143 44.22 -45.74 -13.96
C SER A 143 43.63 -45.64 -15.37
N ARG A 144 43.79 -46.69 -16.20
CA ARG A 144 43.09 -46.84 -17.51
C ARG A 144 41.55 -46.92 -17.36
N LEU A 145 41.03 -46.96 -16.14
CA LEU A 145 39.60 -47.00 -15.83
C LEU A 145 38.86 -45.70 -16.21
N LEU A 146 39.55 -44.60 -16.50
CA LEU A 146 38.89 -43.34 -16.92
C LEU A 146 38.05 -43.48 -18.21
N SER A 147 38.41 -44.40 -19.12
CA SER A 147 37.71 -44.55 -20.41
C SER A 147 36.34 -45.23 -20.29
N VAL A 148 36.12 -46.02 -19.24
CA VAL A 148 34.82 -46.67 -18.94
C VAL A 148 33.86 -45.68 -18.26
N LEU A 149 34.36 -44.52 -17.83
CA LEU A 149 33.66 -43.59 -16.92
C LEU A 149 33.21 -42.29 -17.58
N ASN A 150 33.38 -42.15 -18.90
CA ASN A 150 32.92 -41.01 -19.68
C ASN A 150 31.42 -41.13 -20.04
N ILE A 151 30.61 -41.57 -19.06
CA ILE A 151 29.17 -41.87 -19.21
C ILE A 151 28.31 -40.58 -19.14
N PHE A 152 28.88 -39.47 -18.66
CA PHE A 152 28.15 -38.23 -18.34
C PHE A 152 28.22 -37.19 -19.47
N SER A 153 27.08 -36.58 -19.81
CA SER A 153 26.93 -35.63 -20.93
C SER A 153 27.71 -34.30 -20.78
N GLU A 154 27.92 -33.57 -21.87
CA GLU A 154 28.64 -32.26 -21.89
C GLU A 154 28.03 -31.16 -20.99
N LYS A 155 26.79 -31.32 -20.49
CA LYS A 155 26.08 -30.30 -19.69
C LYS A 155 26.05 -30.59 -18.19
N LYS A 156 26.75 -31.63 -17.72
CA LYS A 156 26.78 -32.08 -16.32
C LYS A 156 27.25 -31.01 -15.32
N ASP A 157 28.16 -30.13 -15.72
CA ASP A 157 28.76 -29.12 -14.83
C ASP A 157 27.71 -28.12 -14.28
N ILE A 158 26.77 -27.68 -15.12
CA ILE A 158 25.70 -26.72 -14.74
C ILE A 158 24.74 -27.39 -13.76
N PHE A 159 24.36 -28.62 -14.07
CA PHE A 159 23.40 -29.35 -13.27
C PHE A 159 23.97 -29.68 -11.89
N ILE A 160 25.16 -30.25 -11.81
CA ILE A 160 25.77 -30.63 -10.53
C ILE A 160 26.09 -29.38 -9.69
N ALA A 161 26.57 -28.29 -10.31
CA ALA A 161 26.76 -27.01 -9.62
C ALA A 161 25.43 -26.50 -9.02
N SER A 162 24.32 -26.60 -9.76
CA SER A 162 23.01 -26.21 -9.25
C SER A 162 22.54 -27.08 -8.07
N GLN A 163 22.82 -28.38 -8.07
CA GLN A 163 22.40 -29.28 -6.99
C GLN A 163 23.17 -29.03 -5.69
N LEU A 164 24.43 -28.61 -5.74
CA LEU A 164 25.16 -28.20 -4.53
C LEU A 164 24.50 -27.00 -3.83
N VAL A 165 23.98 -26.05 -4.61
CA VAL A 165 23.22 -24.92 -4.07
C VAL A 165 21.90 -25.37 -3.45
N VAL A 166 21.23 -26.36 -4.06
CA VAL A 166 19.99 -26.94 -3.53
C VAL A 166 20.22 -27.56 -2.16
N ILE A 167 21.28 -28.37 -2.00
CA ILE A 167 21.63 -28.95 -0.69
C ILE A 167 21.90 -27.84 0.31
N SER A 168 22.68 -26.82 -0.05
CA SER A 168 22.97 -25.68 0.85
C SER A 168 21.71 -24.99 1.38
N LEU A 169 20.70 -24.83 0.53
CA LEU A 169 19.43 -24.18 0.89
C LEU A 169 18.56 -25.11 1.75
N LEU A 170 18.41 -26.37 1.36
CA LEU A 170 17.58 -27.35 2.06
C LEU A 170 18.14 -27.79 3.42
N THR A 171 19.45 -27.71 3.61
CA THR A 171 20.08 -28.03 4.89
C THR A 171 20.12 -26.83 5.85
N SER A 172 19.74 -25.64 5.38
CA SER A 172 19.80 -24.40 6.17
C SER A 172 18.83 -24.42 7.37
N SER A 173 19.21 -23.75 8.45
CA SER A 173 18.36 -23.48 9.62
C SER A 173 17.02 -22.81 9.25
N ALA A 174 17.02 -21.95 8.23
CA ALA A 174 15.82 -21.30 7.72
C ALA A 174 14.82 -22.32 7.12
N PHE A 175 15.31 -23.25 6.29
CA PHE A 175 14.47 -24.32 5.75
C PHE A 175 13.95 -25.25 6.85
N LYS A 176 14.78 -25.56 7.85
CA LYS A 176 14.36 -26.37 9.01
C LYS A 176 13.21 -25.74 9.79
N ARG A 177 13.28 -24.43 10.06
CA ARG A 177 12.17 -23.71 10.72
C ARG A 177 10.88 -23.76 9.88
N LEU A 178 11.01 -23.60 8.56
CA LEU A 178 9.87 -23.71 7.64
C LEU A 178 9.26 -25.12 7.66
N LEU A 179 10.11 -26.15 7.64
CA LEU A 179 9.73 -27.56 7.71
C LEU A 179 8.99 -27.89 9.01
N LEU A 180 9.56 -27.52 10.16
CA LEU A 180 9.01 -27.83 11.48
C LEU A 180 7.78 -26.98 11.83
N GLY A 181 7.67 -25.77 11.27
CA GLY A 181 6.55 -24.85 11.49
C GLY A 181 5.38 -25.03 10.51
N ASN A 182 5.42 -26.02 9.60
CA ASN A 182 4.38 -26.23 8.60
C ASN A 182 3.10 -26.85 9.23
N PRO A 183 1.96 -26.14 9.25
CA PRO A 183 0.74 -26.64 9.88
C PRO A 183 -0.07 -27.59 8.99
N PHE A 184 0.18 -27.65 7.67
CA PHE A 184 -0.61 -28.45 6.72
C PHE A 184 -0.12 -29.88 6.57
N PHE A 185 1.19 -30.06 6.57
CA PHE A 185 1.84 -31.37 6.60
C PHE A 185 2.77 -31.43 7.81
N PRO A 186 2.20 -31.51 9.03
CA PRO A 186 3.01 -31.53 10.24
C PRO A 186 3.93 -32.75 10.21
N VAL A 187 5.22 -32.46 10.40
CA VAL A 187 6.27 -33.49 10.43
C VAL A 187 6.34 -34.15 11.80
N LYS A 188 5.68 -33.61 12.83
CA LYS A 188 5.57 -34.20 14.16
C LYS A 188 4.12 -34.51 14.49
N GLU A 189 3.89 -35.69 15.06
CA GLU A 189 2.62 -36.05 15.69
C GLU A 189 2.43 -35.34 17.04
N SER A 190 1.20 -35.33 17.57
CA SER A 190 0.89 -34.82 18.91
C SER A 190 1.65 -35.56 20.02
N SER A 191 2.08 -36.80 19.75
CA SER A 191 2.92 -37.65 20.60
C SER A 191 4.42 -37.28 20.55
N GLY A 192 4.81 -36.36 19.67
CA GLY A 192 6.21 -35.96 19.44
C GLY A 192 6.98 -36.86 18.45
N GLN A 193 6.37 -37.91 17.91
CA GLN A 193 6.99 -38.81 16.93
C GLN A 193 7.06 -38.18 15.51
N PRO A 194 8.14 -38.39 14.74
CA PRO A 194 8.28 -37.83 13.40
C PRO A 194 7.48 -38.61 12.35
N HIS A 195 6.66 -37.91 11.58
CA HIS A 195 5.90 -38.47 10.46
C HIS A 195 6.77 -38.50 9.18
N LEU A 196 7.61 -39.53 9.07
CA LEU A 196 8.65 -39.65 8.02
C LEU A 196 8.13 -39.53 6.58
N ILE A 197 6.89 -39.98 6.31
CA ILE A 197 6.27 -39.85 4.98
C ILE A 197 6.00 -38.37 4.64
N HIS A 198 5.57 -37.57 5.63
CA HIS A 198 5.31 -36.13 5.41
C HIS A 198 6.62 -35.38 5.21
N LEU A 199 7.63 -35.70 6.03
CA LEU A 199 8.98 -35.20 5.85
C LEU A 199 9.50 -35.48 4.43
N TRP A 200 9.38 -36.72 3.98
CA TRP A 200 9.87 -37.14 2.68
C TRP A 200 9.14 -36.43 1.53
N ILE A 201 7.80 -36.38 1.55
CA ILE A 201 7.00 -35.69 0.53
C ILE A 201 7.34 -34.20 0.50
N TYR A 202 7.41 -33.55 1.66
CA TYR A 202 7.70 -32.12 1.74
C TYR A 202 9.11 -31.80 1.22
N CYS A 203 10.11 -32.55 1.66
CA CYS A 203 11.48 -32.42 1.16
C CYS A 203 11.56 -32.69 -0.34
N LEU A 204 10.80 -33.67 -0.88
CA LEU A 204 10.77 -33.95 -2.31
C LEU A 204 10.23 -32.76 -3.10
N LEU A 205 9.07 -32.21 -2.69
CA LEU A 205 8.46 -31.07 -3.36
C LEU A 205 9.37 -29.83 -3.31
N ALA A 206 9.96 -29.56 -2.14
CA ALA A 206 10.92 -28.46 -1.97
C ALA A 206 12.17 -28.67 -2.83
N TYR A 207 12.71 -29.90 -2.87
CA TYR A 207 13.86 -30.24 -3.69
C TYR A 207 13.59 -30.04 -5.17
N LEU A 208 12.45 -30.55 -5.68
CA LEU A 208 12.09 -30.38 -7.09
C LEU A 208 11.95 -28.90 -7.46
N LEU A 209 11.30 -28.09 -6.61
CA LEU A 209 11.11 -26.66 -6.85
C LEU A 209 12.45 -25.89 -6.82
N ILE A 210 13.24 -26.07 -5.74
CA ILE A 210 14.50 -25.35 -5.56
C ILE A 210 15.53 -25.82 -6.60
N SER A 211 15.53 -27.10 -6.97
CA SER A 211 16.38 -27.64 -8.05
C SER A 211 16.06 -27.01 -9.39
N MET A 212 14.78 -26.85 -9.72
CA MET A 212 14.36 -26.14 -10.93
C MET A 212 14.84 -24.68 -10.92
N VAL A 213 14.61 -23.94 -9.83
CA VAL A 213 15.04 -22.54 -9.71
C VAL A 213 16.56 -22.41 -9.77
N SER A 214 17.28 -23.24 -9.01
CA SER A 214 18.75 -23.25 -8.97
C SER A 214 19.35 -23.57 -10.33
N PHE A 215 18.78 -24.53 -11.07
CA PHE A 215 19.21 -24.84 -12.42
C PHE A 215 19.00 -23.65 -13.38
N ILE A 216 17.82 -23.00 -13.30
CA ILE A 216 17.51 -21.82 -14.12
C ILE A 216 18.49 -20.67 -13.83
N VAL A 217 18.78 -20.40 -12.56
CA VAL A 217 19.73 -19.35 -12.14
C VAL A 217 21.14 -19.69 -12.61
N THR A 218 21.60 -20.93 -12.41
CA THR A 218 22.93 -21.37 -12.83
C THR A 218 23.08 -21.28 -14.35
N LYS A 219 22.06 -21.71 -15.11
CA LYS A 219 22.01 -21.53 -16.55
C LYS A 219 21.98 -20.03 -16.94
N GLY A 220 21.29 -19.20 -16.16
CA GLY A 220 21.32 -17.75 -16.31
C GLY A 220 22.74 -17.18 -16.25
N PHE A 221 23.57 -17.62 -15.31
CA PHE A 221 24.98 -17.21 -15.27
C PHE A 221 25.79 -17.68 -16.48
N VAL A 222 25.52 -18.89 -16.99
CA VAL A 222 26.13 -19.36 -18.25
C VAL A 222 25.76 -18.43 -19.40
N ASP A 223 24.48 -18.09 -19.52
CA ASP A 223 23.98 -17.18 -20.55
C ASP A 223 24.54 -15.74 -20.37
N LEU A 224 24.72 -15.28 -19.14
CA LEU A 224 25.36 -14.01 -18.83
C LEU A 224 26.80 -13.95 -19.34
N ILE A 225 27.59 -14.99 -19.06
CA ILE A 225 29.00 -15.09 -19.46
C ILE A 225 29.12 -15.19 -20.98
N HIS A 226 28.21 -15.92 -21.63
CA HIS A 226 28.14 -16.01 -23.09
C HIS A 226 27.43 -14.82 -23.76
N ARG A 227 26.93 -13.86 -22.98
CA ARG A 227 26.25 -12.64 -23.46
C ARG A 227 25.00 -12.96 -24.28
N THR A 228 24.30 -14.06 -23.98
CA THR A 228 23.11 -14.52 -24.68
C THR A 228 21.84 -14.03 -23.96
N ALA A 229 20.93 -13.42 -24.71
CA ALA A 229 19.62 -13.07 -24.18
C ALA A 229 18.78 -14.36 -24.05
N SER A 230 18.41 -14.75 -22.83
CA SER A 230 17.68 -15.99 -22.59
C SER A 230 16.61 -15.83 -21.51
N LEU A 231 15.62 -16.72 -21.54
CA LEU A 231 14.58 -16.80 -20.51
C LEU A 231 15.18 -17.12 -19.13
N SER A 232 16.23 -17.94 -19.07
CA SER A 232 16.90 -18.30 -17.82
C SER A 232 17.53 -17.08 -17.14
N LEU A 233 18.19 -16.23 -17.94
CA LEU A 233 18.77 -14.98 -17.47
C LEU A 233 17.69 -13.97 -17.04
N ALA A 234 16.58 -13.88 -17.77
CA ALA A 234 15.45 -13.03 -17.41
C ALA A 234 14.81 -13.45 -16.07
N ILE A 235 14.54 -14.76 -15.89
CA ILE A 235 13.95 -15.30 -14.65
C ILE A 235 14.90 -15.09 -13.47
N GLY A 236 16.20 -15.38 -13.63
CA GLY A 236 17.19 -15.14 -12.57
C GLY A 236 17.24 -13.68 -12.13
N ASN A 237 17.24 -12.74 -13.08
CA ASN A 237 17.22 -11.31 -12.75
C ASN A 237 15.90 -10.85 -12.12
N SER A 238 14.76 -11.33 -12.61
CA SER A 238 13.46 -11.02 -11.99
C SER A 238 13.42 -11.42 -10.53
N LEU A 239 13.95 -12.60 -10.20
CA LEU A 239 13.97 -13.11 -8.83
C LEU A 239 14.90 -12.27 -7.95
N LEU A 240 16.10 -11.93 -8.44
CA LEU A 240 17.03 -11.06 -7.73
C LEU A 240 16.43 -9.67 -7.47
N PHE A 241 15.84 -9.06 -8.49
CA PHE A 241 15.20 -7.75 -8.37
C PHE A 241 14.01 -7.81 -7.40
N ALA A 242 13.23 -8.88 -7.40
CA ALA A 242 12.15 -9.05 -6.45
C ALA A 242 12.65 -9.05 -5.00
N PHE A 243 13.77 -9.72 -4.69
CA PHE A 243 14.37 -9.69 -3.36
C PHE A 243 14.94 -8.32 -2.99
N ILE A 244 15.66 -7.66 -3.90
CA ILE A 244 16.25 -6.33 -3.67
C ILE A 244 15.15 -5.31 -3.40
N PHE A 245 14.14 -5.23 -4.27
CA PHE A 245 13.08 -4.25 -4.15
C PHE A 245 12.06 -4.60 -3.06
N ASN A 246 11.94 -5.86 -2.65
CA ASN A 246 11.24 -6.20 -1.40
C ASN A 246 11.88 -5.48 -0.20
N VAL A 247 13.20 -5.56 -0.06
CA VAL A 247 13.91 -4.87 1.04
C VAL A 247 13.77 -3.35 0.92
N ALA A 248 13.94 -2.79 -0.29
CA ALA A 248 13.85 -1.34 -0.50
C ALA A 248 12.43 -0.77 -0.25
N ILE A 249 11.39 -1.47 -0.71
CA ILE A 249 10.01 -1.07 -0.46
C ILE A 249 9.70 -1.16 1.03
N GLN A 250 10.06 -2.27 1.67
CA GLN A 250 9.88 -2.42 3.11
C GLN A 250 10.66 -1.31 3.84
N ALA A 251 11.88 -0.98 3.40
CA ALA A 251 12.72 0.12 3.90
C ALA A 251 12.03 1.49 3.95
N GLY A 252 11.06 1.74 3.06
CA GLY A 252 10.26 2.96 3.07
C GLY A 252 9.15 3.01 4.12
N ILE A 253 8.87 1.92 4.84
CA ILE A 253 7.78 1.82 5.82
C ILE A 253 8.40 1.54 7.21
N PRO A 254 9.05 2.53 7.87
CA PRO A 254 9.74 2.36 9.16
C PRO A 254 8.77 2.04 10.30
N VAL A 255 9.13 1.10 11.19
CA VAL A 255 8.33 0.68 12.35
C VAL A 255 8.57 1.61 13.53
N ARG A 256 7.49 2.02 14.19
CA ARG A 256 7.50 2.87 15.39
C ARG A 256 6.54 2.32 16.44
N GLY A 257 6.76 2.70 17.70
CA GLY A 257 5.87 2.36 18.82
C GLY A 257 5.88 0.87 19.22
N PRO A 258 4.77 0.35 19.78
CA PRO A 258 4.71 -0.97 20.43
C PRO A 258 4.82 -2.17 19.48
N LEU A 259 4.87 -1.93 18.16
CA LEU A 259 5.06 -2.98 17.15
C LEU A 259 6.53 -3.14 16.75
N ARG A 260 7.43 -2.35 17.34
CA ARG A 260 8.88 -2.57 17.29
C ARG A 260 9.15 -3.96 17.90
N ASP A 261 9.99 -4.74 17.24
CA ASP A 261 10.29 -6.16 17.51
C ASP A 261 9.24 -7.20 17.08
N ILE A 262 8.17 -6.80 16.39
CA ILE A 262 7.23 -7.76 15.78
C ILE A 262 7.68 -8.16 14.38
N TYR A 263 7.91 -9.46 14.18
CA TYR A 263 8.23 -10.05 12.88
C TYR A 263 7.07 -9.91 11.87
N LEU A 264 7.41 -9.88 10.58
CA LEU A 264 6.42 -9.93 9.49
C LEU A 264 5.53 -11.17 9.60
N VAL A 265 4.28 -11.05 9.16
CA VAL A 265 3.34 -12.17 9.11
C VAL A 265 3.94 -13.30 8.26
N PRO A 266 3.84 -14.56 8.70
CA PRO A 266 4.30 -15.70 7.91
C PRO A 266 3.73 -15.66 6.48
N GLY A 267 4.61 -15.68 5.49
CA GLY A 267 4.24 -15.61 4.07
C GLY A 267 4.25 -14.20 3.46
N ALA A 268 4.33 -13.13 4.23
CA ALA A 268 4.33 -11.75 3.72
C ALA A 268 5.49 -11.47 2.75
N THR A 269 6.72 -11.79 3.15
CA THR A 269 7.92 -11.63 2.30
C THR A 269 7.81 -12.46 1.03
N LEU A 270 7.35 -13.71 1.14
CA LEU A 270 7.19 -14.61 0.00
C LEU A 270 6.12 -14.09 -0.97
N PHE A 271 5.04 -13.54 -0.45
CA PHE A 271 3.96 -12.94 -1.25
C PHE A 271 4.46 -11.71 -2.03
N GLN A 272 5.11 -10.75 -1.35
CA GLN A 272 5.70 -9.57 -2.00
C GLN A 272 6.70 -9.98 -3.09
N VAL A 273 7.63 -10.90 -2.78
CA VAL A 273 8.63 -11.38 -3.73
C VAL A 273 7.98 -12.08 -4.91
N ALA A 274 6.94 -12.89 -4.70
CA ALA A 274 6.23 -13.56 -5.79
C ALA A 274 5.52 -12.56 -6.72
N VAL A 275 4.84 -11.55 -6.16
CA VAL A 275 4.18 -10.50 -6.95
C VAL A 275 5.19 -9.69 -7.76
N LEU A 276 6.29 -9.24 -7.13
CA LEU A 276 7.36 -8.51 -7.81
C LEU A 276 8.06 -9.38 -8.87
N PHE A 277 8.28 -10.66 -8.59
CA PHE A 277 8.85 -11.62 -9.55
C PHE A 277 7.97 -11.76 -10.79
N CYS A 278 6.65 -11.90 -10.61
CA CYS A 278 5.68 -11.95 -11.72
C CYS A 278 5.70 -10.64 -12.52
N LEU A 279 5.71 -9.49 -11.85
CA LEU A 279 5.76 -8.16 -12.49
C LEU A 279 7.03 -7.98 -13.34
N PHE A 280 8.21 -8.25 -12.78
CA PHE A 280 9.47 -8.08 -13.50
C PHE A 280 9.64 -9.08 -14.63
N THR A 281 9.15 -10.32 -14.47
CA THR A 281 9.15 -11.32 -15.54
C THR A 281 8.20 -10.94 -16.65
N PHE A 282 7.02 -10.40 -16.32
CA PHE A 282 6.07 -9.89 -17.31
C PHE A 282 6.71 -8.79 -18.19
N ILE A 283 7.46 -7.86 -17.60
CA ILE A 283 8.17 -6.80 -18.33
C ILE A 283 9.23 -7.38 -19.29
N TYR A 284 10.00 -8.38 -18.85
CA TYR A 284 10.93 -9.10 -19.73
C TYR A 284 10.22 -9.75 -20.92
N LEU A 285 9.07 -10.39 -20.70
CA LEU A 285 8.30 -11.03 -21.78
C LEU A 285 7.62 -10.00 -22.70
N LEU A 286 7.11 -8.90 -22.15
CA LEU A 286 6.45 -7.84 -22.91
C LEU A 286 7.44 -7.21 -23.91
N LEU A 287 8.58 -6.73 -23.39
CA LEU A 287 9.60 -6.05 -24.18
C LEU A 287 10.44 -7.02 -25.03
N ASN A 288 10.60 -8.26 -24.56
CA ASN A 288 11.34 -9.35 -25.22
C ASN A 288 12.79 -8.99 -25.63
N ARG A 289 13.37 -7.97 -24.97
CA ARG A 289 14.71 -7.45 -25.19
C ARG A 289 15.38 -7.32 -23.83
N TYR A 290 16.39 -8.16 -23.57
CA TYR A 290 16.96 -8.33 -22.25
C TYR A 290 17.42 -7.00 -21.63
N LEU A 291 18.36 -6.29 -22.26
CA LEU A 291 18.91 -5.05 -21.68
C LEU A 291 17.85 -3.96 -21.46
N ILE A 292 16.93 -3.77 -22.41
CA ILE A 292 15.87 -2.76 -22.28
C ILE A 292 14.94 -3.13 -21.10
N ALA A 293 14.54 -4.39 -21.00
CA ALA A 293 13.69 -4.85 -19.92
C ALA A 293 14.37 -4.79 -18.54
N THR A 294 15.67 -5.10 -18.47
CA THR A 294 16.46 -4.94 -17.24
C THR A 294 16.41 -3.50 -16.74
N VAL A 295 16.56 -2.52 -17.64
CA VAL A 295 16.50 -1.09 -17.30
C VAL A 295 15.13 -0.67 -16.83
N VAL A 296 14.08 -1.08 -17.54
CA VAL A 296 12.70 -0.75 -17.17
C VAL A 296 12.37 -1.34 -15.79
N ASN A 297 12.79 -2.58 -15.50
CA ASN A 297 12.60 -3.19 -14.19
C ASN A 297 13.35 -2.47 -13.07
N LEU A 298 14.62 -2.09 -13.29
CA LEU A 298 15.40 -1.32 -12.32
C LEU A 298 14.78 0.04 -12.06
N PHE A 299 14.41 0.78 -13.12
CA PHE A 299 13.74 2.07 -13.02
C PHE A 299 12.43 1.95 -12.25
N LEU A 300 11.58 0.99 -12.61
CA LEU A 300 10.30 0.76 -11.96
C LEU A 300 10.47 0.46 -10.47
N GLY A 301 11.38 -0.46 -10.12
CA GLY A 301 11.63 -0.82 -8.72
C GLY A 301 12.18 0.36 -7.90
N ILE A 302 13.09 1.15 -8.46
CA ILE A 302 13.64 2.35 -7.81
C ILE A 302 12.53 3.38 -7.61
N VAL A 303 11.75 3.70 -8.65
CA VAL A 303 10.67 4.70 -8.58
C VAL A 303 9.63 4.31 -7.54
N ILE A 304 9.15 3.06 -7.55
CA ILE A 304 8.20 2.57 -6.54
C ILE A 304 8.79 2.71 -5.13
N SER A 305 10.06 2.34 -4.94
CA SER A 305 10.71 2.42 -3.62
C SER A 305 10.87 3.87 -3.15
N VAL A 306 11.33 4.78 -4.03
CA VAL A 306 11.52 6.20 -3.71
C VAL A 306 10.19 6.89 -3.42
N ILE A 307 9.18 6.71 -4.27
CA ILE A 307 7.84 7.27 -4.03
C ILE A 307 7.29 6.77 -2.70
N ASN A 308 7.44 5.47 -2.42
CA ASN A 308 6.99 4.91 -1.14
C ASN A 308 7.72 5.52 0.06
N ILE A 309 9.04 5.70 0.00
CA ILE A 309 9.83 6.34 1.06
C ILE A 309 9.39 7.79 1.28
N GLU A 310 9.31 8.60 0.22
CA GLU A 310 9.01 10.03 0.35
C GLU A 310 7.55 10.26 0.75
N LYS A 311 6.60 9.51 0.17
CA LYS A 311 5.18 9.57 0.58
C LYS A 311 5.04 9.21 2.06
N PHE A 312 5.70 8.14 2.51
CA PHE A 312 5.60 7.70 3.90
C PHE A 312 6.17 8.72 4.89
N LYS A 313 7.28 9.39 4.55
CA LYS A 313 7.87 10.44 5.41
C LYS A 313 6.90 11.59 5.68
N VAL A 314 6.11 11.97 4.69
CA VAL A 314 5.21 13.14 4.77
C VAL A 314 3.86 12.78 5.36
N ARG A 315 3.30 11.61 4.98
CA ARG A 315 1.90 11.25 5.26
C ARG A 315 1.72 10.04 6.18
N SER A 316 2.80 9.38 6.60
CA SER A 316 2.75 8.08 7.30
C SER A 316 1.88 7.02 6.60
N GLU A 317 1.78 7.11 5.26
CA GLU A 317 0.97 6.26 4.40
C GLU A 317 1.85 5.67 3.29
N PRO A 318 1.75 4.35 3.00
CA PRO A 318 2.53 3.73 1.94
C PRO A 318 2.01 4.10 0.54
N PHE A 319 2.75 3.71 -0.50
CA PHE A 319 2.34 3.88 -1.89
C PHE A 319 1.20 2.90 -2.28
N LEU A 320 0.03 3.43 -2.60
CA LEU A 320 -1.21 2.68 -2.85
C LEU A 320 -1.56 2.63 -4.33
N LEU A 321 -2.42 1.69 -4.73
CA LEU A 321 -2.90 1.65 -6.12
C LEU A 321 -3.79 2.84 -6.47
N SER A 322 -4.54 3.36 -5.49
CA SER A 322 -5.34 4.58 -5.65
C SER A 322 -4.48 5.80 -6.02
N ASP A 323 -3.19 5.83 -5.64
CA ASP A 323 -2.27 6.90 -6.02
C ASP A 323 -1.99 6.91 -7.54
N LEU A 324 -2.14 5.77 -8.24
CA LEU A 324 -1.98 5.71 -9.69
C LEU A 324 -3.04 6.52 -10.44
N ALA A 325 -4.20 6.78 -9.81
CA ALA A 325 -5.19 7.69 -10.37
C ALA A 325 -4.62 9.09 -10.58
N TRP A 326 -3.59 9.47 -9.81
CA TRP A 326 -2.94 10.78 -9.86
C TRP A 326 -1.63 10.76 -10.66
N PHE A 327 -1.34 9.69 -11.41
CA PHE A 327 -0.14 9.60 -12.23
C PHE A 327 -0.03 10.75 -13.26
N ARG A 328 -1.16 11.32 -13.68
CA ARG A 328 -1.20 12.50 -14.58
C ARG A 328 -0.83 13.81 -13.89
N GLU A 329 -0.71 13.82 -12.57
CA GLU A 329 -0.43 14.99 -11.72
C GLU A 329 0.86 14.80 -10.94
N ILE A 330 1.87 14.24 -11.62
CA ILE A 330 3.17 13.98 -11.01
C ILE A 330 3.79 15.24 -10.39
N GLN A 331 3.42 16.44 -10.88
CA GLN A 331 3.83 17.72 -10.32
C GLN A 331 3.57 17.83 -8.81
N PHE A 332 2.41 17.36 -8.34
CA PHE A 332 2.09 17.32 -6.89
C PHE A 332 3.13 16.49 -6.12
N PHE A 333 3.56 15.35 -6.66
CA PHE A 333 4.59 14.51 -6.03
C PHE A 333 6.01 15.09 -6.18
N LEU A 334 6.28 15.81 -7.27
CA LEU A 334 7.58 16.44 -7.52
C LEU A 334 7.88 17.56 -6.52
N ASP A 335 6.87 18.26 -6.02
CA ASP A 335 7.05 19.37 -5.06
C ASP A 335 7.60 18.88 -3.70
N TYR A 336 7.43 17.60 -3.36
CA TYR A 336 7.99 16.99 -2.14
C TYR A 336 9.41 16.43 -2.33
N ILE A 337 9.88 16.29 -3.57
CA ILE A 337 11.19 15.70 -3.86
C ILE A 337 12.19 16.85 -4.06
N PRO A 338 13.27 16.94 -3.27
CA PRO A 338 14.30 17.96 -3.48
C PRO A 338 14.81 17.95 -4.92
N LEU A 339 14.89 19.12 -5.55
CA LEU A 339 15.31 19.25 -6.96
C LEU A 339 16.67 18.58 -7.22
N SER A 340 17.59 18.63 -6.26
CA SER A 340 18.89 17.94 -6.33
C SER A 340 18.75 16.43 -6.47
N THR A 341 17.82 15.82 -5.73
CA THR A 341 17.52 14.37 -5.80
C THR A 341 16.90 14.03 -7.14
N LEU A 342 15.99 14.87 -7.63
CA LEU A 342 15.35 14.68 -8.92
C LEU A 342 16.37 14.73 -10.06
N VAL A 343 17.22 15.75 -10.06
CA VAL A 343 18.28 15.96 -11.06
C VAL A 343 19.30 14.81 -11.00
N ALA A 344 19.74 14.41 -9.81
CA ALA A 344 20.67 13.30 -9.65
C ALA A 344 20.08 11.98 -10.19
N THR A 345 18.81 11.71 -9.86
CA THR A 345 18.09 10.52 -10.34
C THR A 345 17.93 10.53 -11.86
N PHE A 346 17.58 11.69 -12.42
CA PHE A 346 17.42 11.86 -13.87
C PHE A 346 18.74 11.74 -14.63
N ILE A 347 19.82 12.35 -14.14
CA ILE A 347 21.18 12.21 -14.70
C ILE A 347 21.61 10.75 -14.64
N PHE A 348 21.42 10.09 -13.49
CA PHE A 348 21.74 8.67 -13.34
C PHE A 348 20.97 7.82 -14.36
N LEU A 349 19.66 8.06 -14.52
CA LEU A 349 18.83 7.37 -15.51
C LEU A 349 19.26 7.65 -16.95
N LEU A 350 19.59 8.89 -17.29
CA LEU A 350 20.08 9.24 -18.62
C LEU A 350 21.42 8.56 -18.93
N LEU A 351 22.37 8.58 -17.99
CA LEU A 351 23.65 7.90 -18.13
C LEU A 351 23.45 6.39 -18.25
N LEU A 352 22.53 5.81 -17.47
CA LEU A 352 22.15 4.41 -17.54
C LEU A 352 21.57 4.08 -18.93
N ILE A 353 20.58 4.85 -19.41
CA ILE A 353 19.96 4.68 -20.71
C ILE A 353 20.97 4.84 -21.84
N ALA A 354 21.83 5.85 -21.81
CA ALA A 354 22.85 6.11 -22.82
C ALA A 354 23.88 4.97 -22.88
N THR A 355 24.35 4.53 -21.71
CA THR A 355 25.26 3.38 -21.58
C THR A 355 24.61 2.12 -22.16
N LEU A 356 23.34 1.88 -21.86
CA LEU A 356 22.62 0.69 -22.32
C LEU A 356 22.23 0.77 -23.79
N TRP A 357 21.94 1.95 -24.30
CA TRP A 357 21.73 2.18 -25.74
C TRP A 357 23.00 1.92 -26.54
N TYR A 358 24.16 2.29 -26.01
CA TYR A 358 25.47 1.97 -26.60
C TYR A 358 25.77 0.47 -26.52
N LEU A 359 25.51 -0.16 -25.37
CA LEU A 359 25.80 -1.58 -25.14
C LEU A 359 24.81 -2.53 -25.81
N ARG A 360 23.57 -2.11 -26.14
CA ARG A 360 22.51 -3.00 -26.69
C ARG A 360 22.85 -3.64 -28.03
N LYS A 361 23.75 -3.03 -28.82
CA LYS A 361 24.20 -3.59 -30.10
C LYS A 361 25.44 -4.48 -29.95
N ARG A 362 26.06 -4.51 -28.76
CA ARG A 362 27.33 -5.22 -28.50
C ARG A 362 27.19 -6.41 -27.55
N PHE A 363 26.19 -6.40 -26.67
CA PHE A 363 25.94 -7.44 -25.67
C PHE A 363 24.45 -7.81 -25.66
N PHE A 364 24.13 -9.10 -25.46
CA PHE A 364 22.75 -9.60 -25.35
C PHE A 364 21.86 -9.28 -26.56
N VAL A 365 22.44 -9.40 -27.75
CA VAL A 365 21.74 -9.18 -29.02
C VAL A 365 20.78 -10.34 -29.27
N GLY A 366 19.50 -10.06 -29.45
CA GLY A 366 18.49 -11.08 -29.75
C GLY A 366 17.17 -10.86 -29.02
N GLN A 367 16.29 -11.84 -29.15
CA GLN A 367 15.03 -11.92 -28.40
C GLN A 367 15.20 -12.93 -27.26
N ILE A 368 14.58 -12.66 -26.12
CA ILE A 368 14.58 -13.59 -24.96
C ILE A 368 13.81 -14.87 -25.34
N VAL A 369 12.65 -14.69 -25.95
CA VAL A 369 11.78 -15.75 -26.47
C VAL A 369 11.51 -15.47 -27.95
N PRO A 370 12.10 -16.25 -28.87
CA PRO A 370 11.91 -16.03 -30.31
C PRO A 370 10.50 -16.33 -30.81
N SER A 371 9.82 -17.31 -30.19
CA SER A 371 8.47 -17.73 -30.60
C SER A 371 7.41 -16.82 -29.96
N ILE A 372 6.61 -16.15 -30.79
CA ILE A 372 5.47 -15.33 -30.33
C ILE A 372 4.47 -16.19 -29.55
N GLY A 373 4.12 -17.39 -30.05
CA GLY A 373 3.20 -18.30 -29.37
C GLY A 373 3.74 -18.77 -28.02
N GLY A 374 5.04 -19.08 -27.93
CA GLY A 374 5.70 -19.42 -26.67
C GLY A 374 5.70 -18.24 -25.69
N ARG A 375 5.90 -17.01 -26.19
CA ARG A 375 5.86 -15.80 -25.38
C ARG A 375 4.47 -15.52 -24.80
N LEU A 376 3.43 -15.64 -25.61
CA LEU A 376 2.03 -15.49 -25.16
C LEU A 376 1.65 -16.58 -24.15
N LEU A 377 2.08 -17.82 -24.37
CA LEU A 377 1.88 -18.91 -23.41
C LEU A 377 2.54 -18.60 -22.06
N LEU A 378 3.79 -18.13 -22.05
CA LEU A 378 4.48 -17.75 -20.81
C LEU A 378 3.79 -16.59 -20.10
N ILE A 379 3.33 -15.58 -20.83
CA ILE A 379 2.54 -14.47 -20.26
C ILE A 379 1.24 -15.00 -19.63
N MET A 380 0.52 -15.88 -20.33
CA MET A 380 -0.70 -16.51 -19.80
C MET A 380 -0.42 -17.33 -18.53
N LEU A 381 0.68 -18.08 -18.50
CA LEU A 381 1.09 -18.85 -17.31
C LEU A 381 1.41 -17.94 -16.11
N LEU A 382 1.96 -16.74 -16.33
CA LEU A 382 2.16 -15.75 -15.27
C LEU A 382 0.85 -15.19 -14.70
N PHE A 383 -0.22 -15.13 -15.50
CA PHE A 383 -1.52 -14.64 -15.04
C PHE A 383 -2.28 -15.63 -14.16
N LEU A 384 -2.02 -16.93 -14.28
CA LEU A 384 -2.70 -17.96 -13.47
C LEU A 384 -2.55 -17.76 -11.95
N PRO A 385 -1.34 -17.59 -11.37
CA PRO A 385 -1.20 -17.34 -9.94
C PRO A 385 -1.83 -16.01 -9.52
N ILE A 386 -1.68 -14.95 -10.32
CA ILE A 386 -2.29 -13.63 -10.05
C ILE A 386 -3.81 -13.72 -10.02
N HIS A 387 -4.42 -14.43 -10.98
CA HIS A 387 -5.86 -14.66 -11.02
C HIS A 387 -6.34 -15.49 -9.83
N LYS A 388 -5.56 -16.49 -9.40
CA LYS A 388 -5.91 -17.28 -8.20
C LYS A 388 -5.87 -16.42 -6.93
N ILE A 389 -4.86 -15.57 -6.77
CA ILE A 389 -4.78 -14.62 -5.65
C ILE A 389 -6.00 -13.68 -5.69
N TYR A 390 -6.27 -13.08 -6.84
CA TYR A 390 -7.41 -12.18 -7.03
C TYR A 390 -8.73 -12.84 -6.65
N THR A 391 -9.05 -14.01 -7.21
CA THR A 391 -10.32 -14.70 -6.93
C THR A 391 -10.45 -15.13 -5.47
N THR A 392 -9.36 -15.57 -4.84
CA THR A 392 -9.35 -15.90 -3.41
C THR A 392 -9.56 -14.66 -2.53
N PHE A 393 -8.94 -13.53 -2.86
CA PHE A 393 -9.12 -12.29 -2.12
C PHE A 393 -10.50 -11.68 -2.36
N SER A 394 -11.03 -11.70 -3.59
CA SER A 394 -12.38 -11.21 -3.93
C SER A 394 -13.49 -12.02 -3.25
N ALA A 395 -13.24 -13.29 -2.96
CA ALA A 395 -14.17 -14.15 -2.22
C ALA A 395 -14.05 -13.95 -0.69
N ASN A 396 -13.43 -12.86 -0.21
CA ASN A 396 -13.40 -12.57 1.21
C ASN A 396 -14.82 -12.26 1.73
N GLU A 397 -15.17 -12.81 2.88
CA GLU A 397 -16.40 -12.53 3.60
C GLU A 397 -16.02 -11.96 4.97
N ASN A 398 -16.50 -10.75 5.27
CA ASN A 398 -16.24 -10.06 6.53
C ASN A 398 -14.74 -9.96 6.89
N GLY A 399 -13.89 -9.65 5.90
CA GLY A 399 -12.45 -9.49 6.13
C GLY A 399 -11.68 -10.79 6.34
N ARG A 400 -12.26 -11.96 5.98
CA ARG A 400 -11.58 -13.25 6.03
C ARG A 400 -11.75 -14.00 4.71
N ILE A 401 -10.71 -14.73 4.29
CA ILE A 401 -10.79 -15.63 3.12
C ILE A 401 -11.05 -17.06 3.57
N ALA A 402 -11.59 -17.89 2.67
CA ALA A 402 -11.83 -19.31 2.95
C ALA A 402 -10.53 -20.07 3.29
N GLU A 403 -10.65 -21.00 4.24
CA GLU A 403 -9.57 -21.94 4.57
C GLU A 403 -9.40 -22.95 3.43
N GLY A 404 -8.19 -23.05 2.89
CA GLY A 404 -7.91 -23.91 1.72
C GLY A 404 -6.76 -23.45 0.84
N THR A 405 -6.18 -22.27 1.11
CA THR A 405 -4.98 -21.77 0.41
C THR A 405 -3.89 -21.43 1.44
N PRO A 406 -3.10 -22.40 1.91
CA PRO A 406 -2.19 -22.29 3.06
C PRO A 406 -1.46 -20.95 3.24
N LEU A 407 -0.80 -20.50 2.17
CA LEU A 407 -0.01 -19.28 2.18
C LEU A 407 -0.88 -18.02 2.26
N LEU A 408 -1.98 -17.98 1.50
CA LEU A 408 -2.88 -16.83 1.50
C LEU A 408 -3.70 -16.80 2.79
N THR A 409 -4.17 -17.94 3.29
CA THR A 409 -4.91 -18.05 4.55
C THR A 409 -4.04 -17.57 5.71
N ASN A 410 -2.77 -18.00 5.80
CA ASN A 410 -1.85 -17.53 6.83
C ASN A 410 -1.52 -16.03 6.69
N LEU A 411 -1.38 -15.54 5.46
CA LEU A 411 -1.12 -14.13 5.22
C LEU A 411 -2.32 -13.25 5.60
N TYR A 412 -3.54 -13.66 5.20
CA TYR A 412 -4.74 -12.85 5.26
C TYR A 412 -5.47 -12.97 6.61
N ASN A 413 -5.58 -14.18 7.18
CA ASN A 413 -6.48 -14.46 8.31
C ASN A 413 -5.79 -14.52 9.68
N VAL A 414 -4.45 -14.59 9.75
CA VAL A 414 -3.71 -14.80 11.02
C VAL A 414 -3.86 -13.63 11.98
N TYR A 415 -3.75 -12.41 11.46
CA TYR A 415 -4.02 -11.19 12.20
C TYR A 415 -5.04 -10.37 11.43
N ASP A 416 -6.16 -10.05 12.09
CA ASP A 416 -7.00 -8.95 11.64
C ASP A 416 -6.28 -7.65 11.99
N LEU A 417 -5.54 -7.12 11.02
CA LEU A 417 -4.86 -5.84 11.09
C LEU A 417 -5.68 -4.72 10.45
N ASP A 418 -6.89 -5.02 9.98
CA ASP A 418 -7.70 -4.10 9.18
C ASP A 418 -8.02 -2.87 10.00
N TRP A 419 -8.44 -3.07 11.25
CA TRP A 419 -8.74 -2.00 12.19
C TRP A 419 -7.53 -1.09 12.51
N ARG A 420 -6.29 -1.52 12.23
CA ARG A 420 -5.06 -0.70 12.38
C ARG A 420 -4.72 0.10 11.12
N GLY A 421 -5.47 -0.08 10.03
CA GLY A 421 -5.31 0.68 8.78
C GLY A 421 -4.26 0.11 7.80
N LEU A 422 -4.23 0.69 6.60
CA LEU A 422 -3.39 0.22 5.49
C LEU A 422 -1.89 0.24 5.79
N THR A 423 -1.43 1.20 6.59
CA THR A 423 -0.01 1.31 6.96
C THR A 423 0.47 0.08 7.72
N GLU A 424 -0.29 -0.40 8.70
CA GLU A 424 0.09 -1.57 9.50
C GLU A 424 -0.08 -2.87 8.70
N ASN A 425 -1.07 -2.94 7.79
CA ASN A 425 -1.17 -4.02 6.81
C ASN A 425 0.08 -4.05 5.90
N ALA A 426 0.50 -2.91 5.34
CA ALA A 426 1.69 -2.84 4.48
C ALA A 426 2.97 -3.21 5.25
N ARG A 427 3.05 -2.78 6.52
CA ARG A 427 4.17 -3.07 7.41
C ARG A 427 4.31 -4.55 7.73
N LEU A 428 3.21 -5.24 8.08
CA LEU A 428 3.28 -6.62 8.59
C LEU A 428 2.97 -7.68 7.52
N GLN A 429 2.08 -7.38 6.57
CA GLN A 429 1.63 -8.30 5.50
C GLN A 429 2.22 -8.00 4.12
N SER A 430 2.92 -6.86 3.93
CA SER A 430 3.54 -6.34 2.69
C SER A 430 2.70 -5.34 1.88
N LEU A 431 3.38 -4.52 1.09
CA LEU A 431 2.73 -3.52 0.22
C LEU A 431 1.87 -4.16 -0.87
N SER A 432 2.35 -5.26 -1.46
CA SER A 432 1.61 -6.01 -2.48
C SER A 432 0.33 -6.59 -1.91
N PHE A 433 0.32 -7.00 -0.63
CA PHE A 433 -0.90 -7.46 0.03
C PHE A 433 -1.95 -6.35 0.06
N VAL A 434 -1.55 -5.13 0.44
CA VAL A 434 -2.43 -3.95 0.42
C VAL A 434 -2.95 -3.66 -0.99
N TRP A 435 -2.09 -3.73 -2.03
CA TRP A 435 -2.52 -3.56 -3.42
C TRP A 435 -3.60 -4.55 -3.85
N PHE A 436 -3.39 -5.84 -3.59
CA PHE A 436 -4.41 -6.85 -3.92
C PHE A 436 -5.69 -6.64 -3.13
N LYS A 437 -5.58 -6.28 -1.85
CA LYS A 437 -6.73 -6.00 -1.01
C LYS A 437 -7.55 -4.81 -1.50
N GLN A 438 -6.91 -3.72 -1.91
CA GLN A 438 -7.59 -2.57 -2.52
C GLN A 438 -8.34 -2.93 -3.81
N LEU A 439 -7.82 -3.87 -4.61
CA LEU A 439 -8.48 -4.33 -5.83
C LEU A 439 -9.70 -5.23 -5.57
N THR A 440 -9.78 -5.86 -4.41
CA THR A 440 -10.75 -6.95 -4.15
C THR A 440 -11.75 -6.64 -3.05
N SER A 441 -11.44 -5.71 -2.15
CA SER A 441 -12.31 -5.38 -1.02
C SER A 441 -13.44 -4.44 -1.43
N LYS A 442 -14.64 -4.69 -0.88
CA LYS A 442 -15.76 -3.75 -0.93
C LYS A 442 -15.41 -2.48 -0.14
N SER A 443 -16.00 -1.34 -0.50
CA SER A 443 -15.80 -0.10 0.26
C SER A 443 -16.48 -0.14 1.63
N ILE A 444 -17.56 -0.92 1.76
CA ILE A 444 -18.30 -1.15 3.02
C ILE A 444 -18.80 -2.60 3.04
N ASN A 445 -18.68 -3.26 4.20
CA ASN A 445 -19.22 -4.61 4.39
C ASN A 445 -20.75 -4.56 4.52
N GLU A 446 -21.42 -5.58 3.98
CA GLU A 446 -22.87 -5.70 4.07
C GLU A 446 -23.34 -5.73 5.53
N PRO A 447 -24.12 -4.74 5.99
CA PRO A 447 -24.60 -4.72 7.37
C PRO A 447 -25.64 -5.82 7.58
N THR A 448 -25.60 -6.46 8.75
CA THR A 448 -26.60 -7.47 9.13
C THR A 448 -28.01 -6.89 9.04
N GLY A 449 -28.90 -7.60 8.35
CA GLY A 449 -30.30 -7.19 8.18
C GLY A 449 -30.53 -6.23 7.00
N TYR A 450 -29.54 -5.97 6.15
CA TYR A 450 -29.74 -5.25 4.90
C TYR A 450 -30.71 -6.00 3.97
N ASN A 451 -31.81 -5.34 3.63
CA ASN A 451 -32.78 -5.76 2.61
C ASN A 451 -33.70 -4.57 2.30
N LYS A 452 -34.54 -4.72 1.27
CA LYS A 452 -35.51 -3.70 0.86
C LYS A 452 -36.41 -3.23 2.01
N ALA A 453 -36.96 -4.13 2.82
CA ALA A 453 -37.89 -3.76 3.90
C ALA A 453 -37.23 -2.93 5.01
N ALA A 454 -35.94 -3.18 5.30
CA ALA A 454 -35.17 -2.37 6.23
C ALA A 454 -35.00 -0.93 5.72
N ILE A 455 -34.69 -0.75 4.43
CA ILE A 455 -34.57 0.58 3.80
C ILE A 455 -35.92 1.32 3.76
N GLU A 456 -37.02 0.63 3.45
CA GLU A 456 -38.38 1.20 3.53
C GLU A 456 -38.72 1.68 4.96
N THR A 457 -38.31 0.92 5.97
CA THR A 457 -38.51 1.29 7.39
C THR A 457 -37.73 2.57 7.73
N ILE A 458 -36.48 2.66 7.26
CA ILE A 458 -35.64 3.85 7.42
C ILE A 458 -36.30 5.05 6.73
N TYR A 459 -36.74 4.91 5.49
CA TYR A 459 -37.44 5.96 4.75
C TYR A 459 -38.63 6.51 5.56
N HIS A 460 -39.58 5.68 5.96
CA HIS A 460 -40.76 6.13 6.70
C HIS A 460 -40.42 6.75 8.06
N LYS A 461 -39.48 6.15 8.81
CA LYS A 461 -39.04 6.65 10.12
C LYS A 461 -38.49 8.07 10.01
N TYR A 462 -37.60 8.31 9.06
CA TYR A 462 -36.93 9.60 8.94
C TYR A 462 -37.76 10.65 8.18
N SER A 463 -38.72 10.23 7.35
CA SER A 463 -39.74 11.14 6.81
C SER A 463 -40.66 11.69 7.90
N GLN A 464 -41.07 10.84 8.86
CA GLN A 464 -41.82 11.29 10.03
C GLN A 464 -40.97 12.20 10.94
N LEU A 465 -39.69 11.86 11.15
CA LEU A 465 -38.79 12.70 11.94
C LEU A 465 -38.57 14.08 11.30
N ALA A 466 -38.34 14.12 9.98
CA ALA A 466 -38.21 15.38 9.24
C ALA A 466 -39.47 16.25 9.39
N THR A 467 -40.66 15.66 9.23
CA THR A 467 -41.93 16.35 9.44
C THR A 467 -42.03 16.96 10.84
N ASN A 468 -41.60 16.22 11.87
CA ASN A 468 -41.62 16.71 13.25
C ASN A 468 -40.60 17.82 13.50
N LEU A 469 -39.35 17.68 13.01
CA LEU A 469 -38.32 18.72 13.14
C LEU A 469 -38.72 20.01 12.40
N ASN A 470 -39.36 19.87 11.23
CA ASN A 470 -39.78 21.01 10.41
C ASN A 470 -40.99 21.78 10.98
N LYS A 471 -41.64 21.30 12.05
CA LYS A 471 -42.65 22.07 12.78
C LYS A 471 -42.04 23.26 13.53
N SER A 472 -40.82 23.10 14.05
CA SER A 472 -40.12 24.16 14.78
C SER A 472 -39.14 24.96 13.91
N ARG A 473 -38.60 24.35 12.84
CA ARG A 473 -37.64 25.02 11.93
C ARG A 473 -38.33 25.83 10.86
N LYS A 474 -38.07 27.15 10.84
CA LYS A 474 -38.84 28.10 10.01
C LYS A 474 -38.17 28.49 8.70
N LYS A 475 -36.84 28.40 8.61
CA LYS A 475 -36.09 28.92 7.46
C LYS A 475 -35.87 27.82 6.41
N ASN A 476 -35.63 28.22 5.16
CA ASN A 476 -35.10 27.34 4.13
C ASN A 476 -33.60 27.60 3.94
N ILE A 477 -32.80 26.54 3.81
CA ILE A 477 -31.36 26.68 3.55
C ILE A 477 -31.09 27.25 2.15
N ALA A 478 -31.96 26.98 1.18
CA ALA A 478 -31.83 27.49 -0.19
C ALA A 478 -32.11 29.01 -0.33
N ASP A 479 -32.59 29.67 0.72
CA ASP A 479 -32.82 31.13 0.72
C ASP A 479 -31.56 31.93 1.10
N ARG A 480 -30.51 31.24 1.53
CA ARG A 480 -29.25 31.82 2.02
C ARG A 480 -28.05 31.29 1.26
N THR A 481 -27.01 32.10 1.14
CA THR A 481 -25.73 31.67 0.57
C THR A 481 -24.94 30.90 1.62
N VAL A 482 -24.39 29.75 1.25
CA VAL A 482 -23.62 28.88 2.14
C VAL A 482 -22.21 28.72 1.59
N ILE A 483 -21.21 28.89 2.45
CA ILE A 483 -19.79 28.80 2.09
C ILE A 483 -19.12 27.79 3.03
N TYR A 484 -18.68 26.67 2.47
CA TYR A 484 -17.87 25.68 3.19
C TYR A 484 -16.41 26.03 2.95
N VAL A 485 -15.70 26.40 4.01
CA VAL A 485 -14.28 26.71 3.99
C VAL A 485 -13.53 25.57 4.68
N LEU A 486 -12.90 24.73 3.88
CA LEU A 486 -11.84 23.85 4.31
C LEU A 486 -10.56 24.69 4.41
N SER A 487 -10.13 24.96 5.63
CA SER A 487 -8.88 25.65 5.92
C SER A 487 -7.77 24.63 6.10
N GLU A 488 -6.93 24.50 5.07
CA GLU A 488 -5.90 23.48 4.96
C GLU A 488 -5.04 23.38 6.22
N SER A 489 -4.89 22.17 6.75
CA SER A 489 -4.05 21.84 7.90
C SER A 489 -4.30 22.68 9.16
N LEU A 490 -5.43 23.38 9.31
CA LEU A 490 -5.65 24.29 10.44
C LEU A 490 -5.98 23.53 11.74
N SER A 491 -5.13 23.69 12.75
CA SER A 491 -5.38 23.22 14.12
C SER A 491 -4.58 24.07 15.10
N ASP A 492 -5.21 24.52 16.18
CA ASP A 492 -4.58 25.37 17.19
C ASP A 492 -3.35 24.69 17.83
N PRO A 493 -2.12 25.19 17.60
CA PRO A 493 -0.90 24.61 18.18
C PRO A 493 -0.87 24.66 19.71
N SER A 494 -1.61 25.59 20.34
CA SER A 494 -1.66 25.72 21.79
C SER A 494 -2.31 24.52 22.49
N ARG A 495 -3.07 23.69 21.75
CA ARG A 495 -3.62 22.43 22.27
C ARG A 495 -2.59 21.31 22.36
N ILE A 496 -1.44 21.46 21.70
CA ILE A 496 -0.41 20.41 21.68
C ILE A 496 0.42 20.51 22.98
N PRO A 497 0.44 19.46 23.83
CA PRO A 497 1.12 19.52 25.12
C PRO A 497 2.59 19.90 24.97
N GLY A 498 3.05 20.86 25.77
CA GLY A 498 4.45 21.29 25.79
C GLY A 498 4.87 22.23 24.66
N VAL A 499 3.98 22.59 23.72
CA VAL A 499 4.23 23.71 22.81
C VAL A 499 4.16 25.02 23.61
N LYS A 500 5.20 25.85 23.50
CA LYS A 500 5.28 27.19 24.08
C LYS A 500 5.22 28.20 22.95
N MET A 501 4.39 29.24 23.12
CA MET A 501 4.23 30.32 22.14
C MET A 501 4.35 31.67 22.84
N SER A 502 5.03 32.61 22.20
CA SER A 502 5.16 34.00 22.67
C SER A 502 3.84 34.77 22.67
N ARG A 503 2.89 34.40 21.80
CA ARG A 503 1.54 34.98 21.70
C ARG A 503 0.56 34.01 21.03
N ASP A 504 -0.74 34.25 21.18
CA ASP A 504 -1.79 33.52 20.46
C ASP A 504 -1.72 33.82 18.94
N VAL A 505 -1.74 32.78 18.11
CA VAL A 505 -1.69 32.88 16.64
C VAL A 505 -3.07 32.74 15.99
N LEU A 506 -4.12 32.39 16.75
CA LEU A 506 -5.52 32.28 16.28
C LEU A 506 -6.52 33.14 17.10
N PRO A 507 -6.19 34.40 17.49
CA PRO A 507 -7.03 35.16 18.41
C PRO A 507 -8.43 35.46 17.85
N THR A 508 -8.58 35.69 16.54
CA THR A 508 -9.89 35.96 15.93
C THR A 508 -10.74 34.69 15.90
N ILE A 509 -10.17 33.57 15.45
CA ILE A 509 -10.86 32.28 15.38
C ILE A 509 -11.27 31.83 16.79
N ASN A 510 -10.39 32.00 17.79
CA ASN A 510 -10.72 31.74 19.20
C ASN A 510 -11.89 32.61 19.69
N GLN A 511 -11.94 33.88 19.32
CA GLN A 511 -13.07 34.77 19.64
C GLN A 511 -14.38 34.35 18.93
N LEU A 512 -14.30 33.93 17.67
CA LEU A 512 -15.46 33.44 16.90
C LEU A 512 -16.04 32.19 17.56
N LYS A 513 -15.20 31.24 17.95
CA LYS A 513 -15.59 30.02 18.66
C LYS A 513 -16.31 30.32 19.99
N GLN A 514 -15.91 31.38 20.69
CA GLN A 514 -16.61 31.77 21.92
C GLN A 514 -18.03 32.31 21.67
N ARG A 515 -18.33 32.86 20.49
CA ARG A 515 -19.58 33.59 20.20
C ARG A 515 -20.55 32.85 19.28
N HIS A 516 -20.07 31.86 18.54
CA HIS A 516 -20.83 31.12 17.55
C HIS A 516 -20.77 29.60 17.81
N THR A 517 -21.66 28.84 17.17
CA THR A 517 -21.59 27.37 17.18
C THR A 517 -20.20 26.93 16.73
N SER A 518 -19.51 26.16 17.56
CA SER A 518 -18.13 25.78 17.32
C SER A 518 -17.70 24.64 18.23
N GLY A 519 -16.51 24.10 17.97
CA GLY A 519 -15.91 23.05 18.76
C GLY A 519 -14.69 22.48 18.06
N LEU A 520 -14.46 21.20 18.29
CA LEU A 520 -13.46 20.41 17.59
C LEU A 520 -14.10 19.51 16.55
N MET A 521 -13.39 19.27 15.45
CA MET A 521 -13.74 18.26 14.47
C MET A 521 -12.82 17.05 14.63
N LYS A 522 -13.40 15.85 14.67
CA LYS A 522 -12.66 14.60 14.54
C LYS A 522 -12.32 14.37 13.06
N SER A 523 -11.04 14.52 12.73
CA SER A 523 -10.48 14.19 11.42
C SER A 523 -10.24 12.68 11.29
N ASP A 524 -10.35 12.18 10.06
CA ASP A 524 -9.96 10.82 9.68
C ASP A 524 -8.52 10.76 9.12
N GLY A 525 -7.84 11.90 9.04
CA GLY A 525 -6.50 12.05 8.49
C GLY A 525 -5.52 12.75 9.43
N TYR A 526 -4.23 12.59 9.15
CA TYR A 526 -3.12 13.31 9.79
C TYR A 526 -2.06 13.64 8.74
N GLY A 527 -1.71 14.92 8.58
CA GLY A 527 -0.79 15.38 7.54
C GLY A 527 -1.28 15.14 6.10
N GLY A 528 -2.56 14.85 5.92
CA GLY A 528 -3.20 14.59 4.64
C GLY A 528 -4.62 14.05 4.82
N GLY A 529 -5.29 13.82 3.69
CA GLY A 529 -6.64 13.25 3.65
C GLY A 529 -7.75 14.26 3.37
N THR A 530 -7.40 15.51 3.01
CA THR A 530 -8.28 16.64 2.71
C THR A 530 -9.58 16.26 2.00
N ALA A 531 -9.49 15.52 0.89
CA ALA A 531 -10.65 15.11 0.10
C ALA A 531 -11.64 14.19 0.83
N ASN A 532 -11.19 13.48 1.87
CA ASN A 532 -12.07 12.63 2.67
C ASN A 532 -12.98 13.48 3.56
N MET A 533 -12.41 14.46 4.27
CA MET A 533 -13.20 15.42 5.04
C MET A 533 -14.10 16.24 4.11
N GLU A 534 -13.57 16.71 2.98
CA GLU A 534 -14.35 17.41 1.94
C GLU A 534 -15.57 16.60 1.47
N PHE A 535 -15.39 15.33 1.11
CA PHE A 535 -16.47 14.41 0.76
C PHE A 535 -17.50 14.30 1.89
N GLN A 536 -17.05 14.05 3.13
CA GLN A 536 -17.91 13.89 4.29
C GLN A 536 -18.74 15.16 4.53
N THR A 537 -18.15 16.35 4.38
CA THR A 537 -18.89 17.62 4.55
C THR A 537 -19.97 17.82 3.50
N LEU A 538 -19.67 17.50 2.23
CA LEU A 538 -20.57 17.74 1.11
C LEU A 538 -21.71 16.72 1.07
N ILE A 539 -21.40 15.45 1.34
CA ILE A 539 -22.31 14.30 1.16
C ILE A 539 -22.97 13.91 2.47
N GLY A 540 -22.30 14.04 3.62
CA GLY A 540 -22.83 13.65 4.93
C GLY A 540 -22.67 12.17 5.28
N LEU A 541 -21.96 11.40 4.45
CA LEU A 541 -21.64 9.99 4.71
C LEU A 541 -20.26 9.86 5.37
N PRO A 542 -20.16 9.25 6.57
CA PRO A 542 -18.92 9.22 7.35
C PRO A 542 -17.94 8.12 6.95
N MET A 543 -16.64 8.40 7.02
CA MET A 543 -15.60 7.42 6.71
C MET A 543 -15.54 6.26 7.72
N TYR A 544 -15.97 6.46 8.97
CA TYR A 544 -15.85 5.46 10.05
C TYR A 544 -16.71 4.19 9.84
N ASN A 545 -17.67 4.21 8.91
CA ASN A 545 -18.49 3.03 8.56
C ASN A 545 -17.85 2.17 7.47
N LEU A 546 -16.85 2.71 6.77
CA LEU A 546 -16.22 2.10 5.62
C LEU A 546 -15.11 1.13 6.03
N ASN A 547 -14.76 0.24 5.10
CA ASN A 547 -13.63 -0.66 5.27
C ASN A 547 -12.33 0.14 5.24
N THR A 548 -11.37 -0.25 6.07
CA THR A 548 -10.08 0.43 6.19
C THR A 548 -9.20 0.34 4.94
N THR A 549 -9.64 -0.40 3.92
CA THR A 549 -9.02 -0.44 2.58
C THR A 549 -9.30 0.80 1.75
N VAL A 550 -10.34 1.56 2.12
CA VAL A 550 -10.67 2.86 1.52
C VAL A 550 -9.65 3.89 1.96
N SER A 551 -8.93 4.49 1.03
CA SER A 551 -7.92 5.53 1.30
C SER A 551 -8.45 6.91 0.90
N VAL A 552 -9.05 7.03 -0.29
CA VAL A 552 -9.54 8.32 -0.82
C VAL A 552 -10.99 8.19 -1.25
N LEU A 553 -11.92 8.83 -0.53
CA LEU A 553 -13.36 8.72 -0.76
C LEU A 553 -13.75 9.14 -2.19
N TYR A 554 -13.14 10.17 -2.75
CA TYR A 554 -13.41 10.60 -4.13
C TYR A 554 -13.00 9.60 -5.21
N SER A 555 -12.05 8.70 -4.94
CA SER A 555 -11.61 7.69 -5.92
C SER A 555 -12.19 6.32 -5.62
N ASP A 556 -12.37 5.97 -4.35
CA ASP A 556 -12.73 4.63 -3.90
C ASP A 556 -14.24 4.46 -3.63
N VAL A 557 -14.96 5.55 -3.35
CA VAL A 557 -16.38 5.54 -2.91
C VAL A 557 -17.28 6.33 -3.84
N PHE A 558 -16.93 7.60 -4.12
CA PHE A 558 -17.75 8.50 -4.92
C PHE A 558 -18.15 7.92 -6.29
N PRO A 559 -17.28 7.20 -7.03
CA PRO A 559 -17.66 6.59 -8.31
C PRO A 559 -18.70 5.46 -8.19
N LYS A 560 -18.88 4.88 -7.00
CA LYS A 560 -19.79 3.77 -6.72
C LYS A 560 -21.17 4.22 -6.24
N LEU A 561 -21.31 5.48 -5.82
CA LEU A 561 -22.58 6.03 -5.35
C LEU A 561 -23.67 5.93 -6.42
N ASN A 562 -24.77 5.24 -6.10
CA ASN A 562 -25.95 5.18 -6.98
C ASN A 562 -26.79 6.48 -6.94
N TYR A 563 -26.66 7.26 -5.87
CA TYR A 563 -27.20 8.60 -5.73
C TYR A 563 -26.21 9.45 -4.91
N ILE A 564 -26.06 10.73 -5.26
CA ILE A 564 -25.08 11.63 -4.63
C ILE A 564 -25.83 12.68 -3.78
N PRO A 565 -26.04 12.44 -2.47
CA PRO A 565 -26.85 13.31 -1.60
C PRO A 565 -26.07 14.55 -1.11
N SER A 566 -25.65 15.41 -2.03
CA SER A 566 -24.90 16.62 -1.68
C SER A 566 -25.79 17.77 -1.22
N ILE A 567 -25.35 18.50 -0.20
CA ILE A 567 -26.01 19.76 0.22
C ILE A 567 -26.08 20.79 -0.91
N SER A 568 -25.11 20.76 -1.83
CA SER A 568 -25.09 21.63 -3.02
C SER A 568 -26.29 21.41 -3.93
N ASN A 569 -26.95 20.24 -3.87
CA ASN A 569 -28.14 19.93 -4.67
C ASN A 569 -29.32 20.85 -4.34
N TYR A 570 -29.30 21.54 -3.18
CA TYR A 570 -30.36 22.48 -2.78
C TYR A 570 -30.24 23.85 -3.46
N TYR A 571 -29.18 24.06 -4.20
CA TYR A 571 -28.89 25.28 -4.94
C TYR A 571 -29.04 25.02 -6.44
N LYS A 572 -29.42 26.05 -7.20
CA LYS A 572 -29.43 25.97 -8.67
C LYS A 572 -28.02 25.69 -9.17
N GLU A 573 -27.86 24.86 -10.20
CA GLU A 573 -26.55 24.49 -10.76
C GLU A 573 -25.70 25.72 -11.11
N LYS A 574 -26.30 26.74 -11.75
CA LYS A 574 -25.67 28.04 -12.06
C LYS A 574 -25.10 28.80 -10.84
N ASN A 575 -25.54 28.44 -9.63
CA ASN A 575 -25.19 29.11 -8.38
C ASN A 575 -24.25 28.26 -7.49
N ARG A 576 -23.67 27.18 -8.02
CA ARG A 576 -22.71 26.30 -7.31
C ARG A 576 -21.29 26.60 -7.78
N TYR A 577 -20.39 26.90 -6.84
CA TYR A 577 -19.02 27.33 -7.10
C TYR A 577 -18.02 26.53 -6.26
N ALA A 578 -16.94 26.08 -6.89
CA ALA A 578 -15.80 25.50 -6.20
C ALA A 578 -14.58 26.42 -6.36
N VAL A 579 -13.78 26.61 -5.32
CA VAL A 579 -12.58 27.45 -5.34
C VAL A 579 -11.42 26.69 -4.70
N HIS A 580 -10.35 26.47 -5.48
CA HIS A 580 -9.14 25.81 -5.00
C HIS A 580 -7.93 26.31 -5.79
N LEU A 581 -7.00 27.01 -5.13
CA LEU A 581 -5.81 27.59 -5.77
C LEU A 581 -4.69 26.54 -5.98
N ALA A 582 -5.04 25.45 -6.66
CA ALA A 582 -4.18 24.35 -7.09
C ALA A 582 -4.77 23.70 -8.36
N SER A 583 -4.27 22.53 -8.76
CA SER A 583 -4.87 21.76 -9.86
C SER A 583 -6.27 21.27 -9.49
N ALA A 584 -7.24 21.50 -10.38
CA ALA A 584 -8.59 20.95 -10.23
C ALA A 584 -8.66 19.43 -10.34
N ASN A 585 -7.64 18.79 -10.91
CA ASN A 585 -7.64 17.34 -11.07
C ASN A 585 -7.25 16.62 -9.75
N ASN A 586 -6.54 17.32 -8.84
CA ASN A 586 -6.14 16.80 -7.53
C ASN A 586 -7.33 16.12 -6.84
N TYR A 587 -7.10 14.92 -6.29
CA TYR A 587 -8.14 14.09 -5.66
C TYR A 587 -9.37 13.77 -6.53
N SER A 588 -9.25 13.84 -7.86
CA SER A 588 -10.38 13.70 -8.80
C SER A 588 -11.46 14.79 -8.64
N ARG A 589 -11.16 15.94 -8.02
CA ARG A 589 -12.14 17.01 -7.75
C ARG A 589 -12.86 17.49 -9.00
N LYS A 590 -12.16 17.65 -10.13
CA LYS A 590 -12.77 18.02 -11.42
C LYS A 590 -13.93 17.09 -11.78
N THR A 591 -13.74 15.78 -11.61
CA THR A 591 -14.78 14.77 -11.89
C THR A 591 -15.92 14.88 -10.89
N VAL A 592 -15.60 15.06 -9.60
CA VAL A 592 -16.58 15.18 -8.51
C VAL A 592 -17.48 16.40 -8.70
N TYR A 593 -16.90 17.58 -8.81
CA TYR A 593 -17.65 18.83 -8.98
C TYR A 593 -18.41 18.88 -10.31
N SER A 594 -17.87 18.28 -11.38
CA SER A 594 -18.60 18.11 -12.63
C SER A 594 -19.83 17.21 -12.46
N LYS A 595 -19.72 16.09 -11.73
CA LYS A 595 -20.87 15.20 -11.44
C LYS A 595 -21.88 15.82 -10.48
N LEU A 596 -21.45 16.76 -9.63
CA LEU A 596 -22.31 17.57 -8.76
C LEU A 596 -22.89 18.80 -9.49
N ASN A 597 -22.68 18.94 -10.80
CA ASN A 597 -23.14 20.06 -11.63
C ASN A 597 -22.78 21.44 -11.05
N PHE A 598 -21.53 21.59 -10.59
CA PHE A 598 -21.01 22.91 -10.22
C PHE A 598 -20.81 23.75 -11.48
N ASN A 599 -21.30 24.99 -11.46
CA ASN A 599 -21.20 25.91 -12.60
C ASN A 599 -19.74 26.28 -12.91
N LYS A 600 -18.97 26.57 -11.86
CA LYS A 600 -17.57 26.96 -11.99
C LYS A 600 -16.70 26.25 -10.98
N PHE A 601 -15.51 25.88 -11.42
CA PHE A 601 -14.45 25.44 -10.53
C PHE A 601 -13.19 26.28 -10.77
N ILE A 602 -13.05 27.31 -9.93
CA ILE A 602 -11.97 28.28 -9.96
C ILE A 602 -10.69 27.60 -9.47
N ALA A 603 -9.76 27.35 -10.40
CA ALA A 603 -8.53 26.62 -10.13
C ALA A 603 -7.36 27.09 -11.00
N LEU A 604 -6.13 26.85 -10.55
CA LEU A 604 -4.93 27.22 -11.32
C LEU A 604 -4.84 26.43 -12.62
N GLU A 605 -5.17 25.14 -12.55
CA GLU A 605 -5.05 24.18 -13.65
C GLU A 605 -6.26 23.25 -13.73
N GLY A 606 -6.44 22.57 -14.87
CA GLY A 606 -7.49 21.56 -15.05
C GLY A 606 -8.88 22.09 -15.43
N THR A 607 -9.17 23.38 -15.24
CA THR A 607 -10.44 24.04 -15.60
C THR A 607 -10.23 25.32 -16.42
N PRO A 608 -11.24 25.81 -17.17
CA PRO A 608 -11.20 27.11 -17.84
C PRO A 608 -11.40 28.29 -16.87
N ASP A 609 -12.00 28.07 -15.69
CA ASP A 609 -12.24 29.11 -14.70
C ASP A 609 -10.96 29.40 -13.91
N LYS A 610 -10.30 30.52 -14.22
CA LYS A 610 -9.04 30.91 -13.57
C LYS A 610 -9.28 31.90 -12.41
N PRO A 611 -8.50 31.79 -11.32
CA PRO A 611 -8.54 32.78 -10.26
C PRO A 611 -8.02 34.13 -10.77
N LYS A 612 -8.63 35.22 -10.32
CA LYS A 612 -8.21 36.59 -10.62
C LYS A 612 -7.20 37.12 -9.61
N PHE A 613 -7.38 36.76 -8.34
CA PHE A 613 -6.55 37.23 -7.24
C PHE A 613 -5.55 36.14 -6.86
N LEU A 614 -4.26 36.44 -6.99
CA LEU A 614 -3.17 35.50 -6.74
C LEU A 614 -2.01 36.23 -6.07
N LYS A 615 -1.85 36.01 -4.76
CA LYS A 615 -0.71 36.44 -3.98
C LYS A 615 0.02 35.20 -3.46
N PRO A 616 1.23 34.90 -3.98
CA PRO A 616 2.03 33.79 -3.49
C PRO A 616 2.34 33.93 -2.00
N THR A 617 2.33 32.81 -1.28
CA THR A 617 2.76 32.71 0.11
C THR A 617 3.20 31.27 0.40
N SER A 618 4.24 31.09 1.23
CA SER A 618 4.81 29.76 1.47
C SER A 618 5.07 29.01 0.15
N SER A 619 4.67 27.74 0.06
CA SER A 619 4.71 26.88 -1.12
C SER A 619 3.51 27.04 -2.07
N SER A 620 2.56 27.95 -1.79
CA SER A 620 1.31 28.09 -2.54
C SER A 620 0.78 29.54 -2.61
N TYR A 621 -0.54 29.73 -2.54
CA TYR A 621 -1.22 31.03 -2.57
C TYR A 621 -1.96 31.32 -1.27
N SER A 622 -2.08 32.60 -0.95
CA SER A 622 -2.63 33.03 0.34
C SER A 622 -4.11 32.71 0.53
N ASP A 623 -4.51 32.57 1.79
CA ASP A 623 -5.92 32.44 2.16
C ASP A 623 -6.71 33.69 1.74
N GLN A 624 -6.13 34.89 1.88
CA GLN A 624 -6.65 36.11 1.28
C GLN A 624 -6.97 35.95 -0.22
N SER A 625 -6.07 35.36 -1.02
CA SER A 625 -6.31 35.15 -2.45
C SER A 625 -7.52 34.25 -2.66
N THR A 626 -7.65 33.20 -1.86
CA THR A 626 -8.80 32.28 -1.93
C THR A 626 -10.11 33.02 -1.60
N TYR A 627 -10.13 33.80 -0.50
CA TYR A 627 -11.28 34.57 -0.07
C TYR A 627 -11.67 35.68 -1.06
N ASP A 628 -10.71 36.40 -1.62
CA ASP A 628 -10.95 37.44 -2.62
C ASP A 628 -11.59 36.86 -3.90
N ASN A 629 -11.17 35.66 -4.32
CA ASN A 629 -11.83 34.95 -5.42
C ASN A 629 -13.26 34.50 -5.06
N VAL A 630 -13.54 34.10 -3.81
CA VAL A 630 -14.92 33.81 -3.37
C VAL A 630 -15.77 35.07 -3.45
N LEU A 631 -15.26 36.20 -2.94
CA LEU A 631 -15.96 37.49 -2.94
C LEU A 631 -16.24 38.00 -4.36
N ASP A 632 -15.34 37.78 -5.33
CA ASP A 632 -15.54 38.15 -6.75
C ASP A 632 -16.75 37.48 -7.39
N TYR A 633 -17.05 36.24 -6.99
CA TYR A 633 -18.17 35.47 -7.51
C TYR A 633 -19.43 35.57 -6.64
N LEU A 634 -19.37 36.27 -5.49
CA LEU A 634 -20.52 36.45 -4.61
C LEU A 634 -21.52 37.43 -5.23
N ASN A 635 -22.76 36.99 -5.40
CA ASN A 635 -23.88 37.78 -5.91
C ASN A 635 -24.98 37.88 -4.85
N PRO A 636 -25.21 39.06 -4.25
CA PRO A 636 -26.23 39.25 -3.22
C PRO A 636 -27.67 38.93 -3.67
N ASN A 637 -27.94 38.96 -4.99
CA ASN A 637 -29.26 38.69 -5.54
C ASN A 637 -29.58 37.19 -5.72
N GLU A 638 -28.61 36.31 -5.49
CA GLU A 638 -28.75 34.87 -5.69
C GLU A 638 -28.40 34.13 -4.39
N SER A 639 -29.05 32.99 -4.16
CA SER A 639 -28.59 32.04 -3.14
C SER A 639 -27.55 31.12 -3.78
N GLN A 640 -26.33 31.13 -3.25
CA GLN A 640 -25.19 30.40 -3.80
C GLN A 640 -24.64 29.37 -2.82
N PHE A 641 -23.99 28.35 -3.37
CA PHE A 641 -23.19 27.40 -2.59
C PHE A 641 -21.74 27.46 -3.02
N PHE A 642 -20.84 27.66 -2.07
CA PHE A 642 -19.40 27.65 -2.29
C PHE A 642 -18.76 26.49 -1.54
N SER A 643 -17.97 25.70 -2.26
CA SER A 643 -17.02 24.72 -1.69
C SER A 643 -15.61 25.29 -1.88
N VAL A 644 -14.96 25.66 -0.79
CA VAL A 644 -13.72 26.44 -0.79
C VAL A 644 -12.63 25.63 -0.08
N MET A 645 -11.49 25.45 -0.72
CA MET A 645 -10.36 24.70 -0.18
C MET A 645 -9.10 25.54 -0.32
N THR A 646 -8.58 25.99 0.82
CA THR A 646 -7.36 26.80 0.85
C THR A 646 -6.10 25.94 0.66
N MET A 647 -4.95 26.58 0.47
CA MET A 647 -3.65 25.90 0.27
C MET A 647 -2.49 26.55 1.05
N GLN A 648 -2.68 27.72 1.68
CA GLN A 648 -1.61 28.51 2.30
C GLN A 648 -0.79 27.72 3.34
N ASN A 649 -1.49 26.95 4.16
CA ASN A 649 -0.91 26.22 5.29
C ASN A 649 -0.50 24.78 4.91
N HIS A 650 -0.53 24.45 3.62
CA HIS A 650 -0.05 23.17 3.13
C HIS A 650 1.48 23.08 3.25
N SER A 651 2.00 21.87 3.53
CA SER A 651 3.45 21.64 3.58
C SER A 651 4.12 21.77 2.20
N PRO A 652 5.41 22.11 2.10
CA PRO A 652 6.29 22.62 3.16
C PRO A 652 5.91 24.05 3.60
N TRP A 653 6.23 24.38 4.86
CA TRP A 653 5.90 25.68 5.47
C TRP A 653 7.09 26.64 5.42
N TYR A 654 6.92 27.75 4.71
CA TYR A 654 7.89 28.84 4.64
C TYR A 654 7.21 30.16 5.00
N ALA A 655 7.66 30.78 6.08
CA ALA A 655 7.24 32.10 6.50
C ALA A 655 8.43 32.83 7.14
N ASP A 656 8.37 34.16 7.19
CA ASP A 656 9.22 34.91 8.09
C ASP A 656 8.49 35.02 9.44
N PRO A 657 8.94 34.32 10.51
CA PRO A 657 8.28 34.40 11.80
C PRO A 657 8.35 35.82 12.40
N GLY A 658 9.35 36.61 12.03
CA GLY A 658 9.67 37.87 12.68
C GLY A 658 10.00 37.64 14.16
N ASP A 659 9.24 38.28 15.04
CA ASP A 659 9.36 38.17 16.50
C ASP A 659 8.53 37.02 17.11
N LEU A 660 7.85 36.21 16.29
CA LEU A 660 7.07 35.08 16.78
C LEU A 660 7.99 33.95 17.22
N GLU A 661 8.04 33.72 18.53
CA GLU A 661 8.68 32.53 19.10
C GLU A 661 7.64 31.43 19.34
N VAL A 662 7.86 30.26 18.73
CA VAL A 662 7.12 29.02 19.00
C VAL A 662 8.10 27.86 19.03
N SER A 663 8.05 27.05 20.08
CA SER A 663 8.90 25.86 20.19
C SER A 663 8.29 24.82 21.12
N LYS A 664 8.77 23.58 21.00
CA LYS A 664 8.53 22.49 21.94
C LYS A 664 9.85 21.87 22.34
N GLU A 665 10.02 21.66 23.64
CA GLU A 665 11.18 20.97 24.17
C GLU A 665 11.20 19.50 23.70
N GLY A 666 12.38 19.00 23.34
CA GLY A 666 12.55 17.66 22.76
C GLY A 666 12.34 17.57 21.24
N PHE A 667 11.86 18.63 20.59
CA PHE A 667 11.84 18.71 19.12
C PHE A 667 13.23 19.04 18.58
N SER A 668 13.60 18.41 17.46
CA SER A 668 14.77 18.75 16.67
C SER A 668 14.70 20.17 16.11
N ILE A 669 15.84 20.68 15.63
CA ILE A 669 15.93 22.00 14.99
C ILE A 669 14.93 22.12 13.82
N ASN A 670 14.81 21.06 13.01
CA ASN A 670 13.92 21.07 11.85
C ASN A 670 12.43 20.99 12.24
N GLU A 671 12.09 20.24 13.29
CA GLU A 671 10.71 20.17 13.79
C GLU A 671 10.28 21.50 14.40
N ASN A 672 11.13 22.15 15.20
CA ASN A 672 10.87 23.49 15.73
C ASN A 672 10.83 24.56 14.62
N TYR A 673 11.68 24.45 13.60
CA TYR A 673 11.62 25.30 12.42
C TYR A 673 10.27 25.18 11.71
N ASN A 674 9.80 23.96 11.43
CA ASN A 674 8.48 23.77 10.81
C ASN A 674 7.34 24.29 11.68
N LEU A 675 7.41 24.04 12.99
CA LEU A 675 6.39 24.48 13.96
C LEU A 675 6.23 26.00 13.97
N VAL A 676 7.33 26.77 14.05
CA VAL A 676 7.24 28.24 14.09
C VAL A 676 6.77 28.83 12.76
N ASN A 677 7.23 28.28 11.63
CA ASN A 677 6.78 28.69 10.30
C ASN A 677 5.28 28.42 10.08
N TYR A 678 4.81 27.23 10.47
CA TYR A 678 3.40 26.85 10.41
C TYR A 678 2.55 27.79 11.29
N SER A 679 2.95 28.03 12.54
CA SER A 679 2.24 28.93 13.44
C SER A 679 2.18 30.37 12.91
N LYS A 680 3.21 30.81 12.18
CA LYS A 680 3.19 32.12 11.50
C LYS A 680 2.16 32.17 10.38
N LEU A 681 2.05 31.10 9.58
CA LEU A 681 1.05 31.03 8.51
C LEU A 681 -0.39 30.99 9.08
N LEU A 682 -0.60 30.32 10.21
CA LEU A 682 -1.86 30.39 10.96
C LEU A 682 -2.20 31.82 11.41
N GLU A 683 -1.21 32.59 11.87
CA GLU A 683 -1.40 34.01 12.23
C GLU A 683 -1.87 34.85 11.03
N LEU A 684 -1.45 34.49 9.81
CA LEU A 684 -1.94 35.12 8.58
C LEU A 684 -3.36 34.66 8.24
N THR A 685 -3.63 33.35 8.32
CA THR A 685 -4.98 32.79 8.12
C THR A 685 -6.00 33.42 9.07
N ASP A 686 -5.66 33.63 10.34
CA ASP A 686 -6.54 34.27 11.33
C ASP A 686 -6.93 35.70 10.90
N LYS A 687 -5.94 36.49 10.45
CA LYS A 687 -6.14 37.85 9.96
C LYS A 687 -6.98 37.89 8.69
N ASP A 688 -6.68 37.01 7.73
CA ASP A 688 -7.41 36.94 6.46
C ASP A 688 -8.85 36.48 6.67
N THR A 689 -9.07 35.52 7.58
CA THR A 689 -10.41 35.05 7.96
C THR A 689 -11.24 36.16 8.59
N LYS A 690 -10.62 36.99 9.46
CA LYS A 690 -11.26 38.18 10.01
C LYS A 690 -11.76 39.12 8.91
N VAL A 691 -10.88 39.49 7.98
CA VAL A 691 -11.21 40.41 6.88
C VAL A 691 -12.31 39.81 5.99
N PHE A 692 -12.24 38.52 5.68
CA PHE A 692 -13.24 37.83 4.87
C PHE A 692 -14.63 37.91 5.51
N LEU A 693 -14.77 37.53 6.79
CA LEU A 693 -16.05 37.60 7.50
C LEU A 693 -16.55 39.05 7.67
N GLU A 694 -15.65 40.02 7.86
CA GLU A 694 -16.02 41.44 7.86
C GLU A 694 -16.59 41.90 6.51
N GLN A 695 -16.05 41.44 5.38
CA GLN A 695 -16.64 41.74 4.07
C GLN A 695 -18.01 41.07 3.88
N LEU A 696 -18.15 39.78 4.25
CA LEU A 696 -19.44 39.08 4.18
C LEU A 696 -20.52 39.72 5.07
N SER A 697 -20.12 40.31 6.20
CA SER A 697 -21.05 40.98 7.12
C SER A 697 -21.72 42.22 6.51
N LYS A 698 -21.13 42.82 5.47
CA LYS A 698 -21.65 44.02 4.79
C LYS A 698 -22.61 43.68 3.64
N VAL A 699 -22.77 42.40 3.31
CA VAL A 699 -23.62 41.96 2.20
C VAL A 699 -25.06 41.82 2.67
N ASP A 700 -25.99 42.49 1.98
CA ASP A 700 -27.43 42.43 2.24
C ASP A 700 -28.08 41.14 1.69
N LYS A 701 -27.59 39.99 2.17
CA LYS A 701 -28.07 38.64 1.88
C LYS A 701 -27.68 37.74 3.05
N PRO A 702 -28.57 36.88 3.57
CA PRO A 702 -28.18 35.92 4.59
C PRO A 702 -27.08 34.97 4.07
N ILE A 703 -25.95 34.96 4.76
CA ILE A 703 -24.77 34.16 4.45
C ILE A 703 -24.37 33.37 5.70
N SER A 704 -24.08 32.08 5.52
CA SER A 704 -23.50 31.23 6.56
C SER A 704 -22.19 30.60 6.07
N VAL A 705 -21.19 30.60 6.95
CA VAL A 705 -19.87 30.01 6.71
C VAL A 705 -19.69 28.82 7.65
N VAL A 706 -19.42 27.64 7.08
CA VAL A 706 -18.93 26.48 7.82
C VAL A 706 -17.42 26.45 7.61
N PHE A 707 -16.67 26.82 8.64
CA PHE A 707 -15.21 26.86 8.60
C PHE A 707 -14.65 25.73 9.43
N TYR A 708 -13.71 24.96 8.87
CA TYR A 708 -13.08 23.85 9.58
C TYR A 708 -11.65 23.60 9.08
N GLY A 709 -10.79 23.17 9.99
CA GLY A 709 -9.52 22.54 9.64
C GLY A 709 -9.75 21.08 9.26
N ASP A 710 -9.15 20.60 8.17
CA ASP A 710 -9.33 19.23 7.70
C ASP A 710 -8.53 18.22 8.53
N HIS A 711 -7.25 18.46 8.77
CA HIS A 711 -6.39 17.62 9.63
C HIS A 711 -5.31 18.44 10.33
N LEU A 712 -4.61 17.85 11.31
CA LEU A 712 -3.38 18.46 11.83
C LEU A 712 -2.27 18.41 10.77
N PRO A 713 -1.29 19.34 10.80
CA PRO A 713 -0.13 19.29 9.93
C PRO A 713 0.76 18.09 10.28
N GLY A 714 1.39 17.50 9.25
CA GLY A 714 2.31 16.36 9.37
C GLY A 714 3.68 16.68 10.00
N LEU A 715 3.79 17.74 10.81
CA LEU A 715 5.06 18.20 11.40
C LEU A 715 5.34 17.61 12.78
N TYR A 716 4.33 17.09 13.47
CA TYR A 716 4.45 16.61 14.84
C TYR A 716 4.95 15.16 14.86
N PRO A 717 6.05 14.85 15.55
CA PRO A 717 6.50 13.47 15.75
C PRO A 717 5.42 12.66 16.45
N GLU A 718 5.34 11.35 16.16
CA GLU A 718 4.33 10.47 16.79
C GLU A 718 4.41 10.44 18.31
N THR A 719 5.61 10.59 18.86
CA THR A 719 5.88 10.71 20.31
C THR A 719 5.13 11.88 20.97
N THR A 720 4.73 12.89 20.19
CA THR A 720 3.92 14.03 20.67
C THR A 720 2.55 13.59 21.21
N PHE A 721 2.02 12.47 20.71
CA PHE A 721 0.65 12.04 20.98
C PHE A 721 0.56 10.74 21.79
N GLU A 722 1.67 10.25 22.36
CA GLU A 722 1.69 8.97 23.10
C GLU A 722 0.72 8.98 24.30
N ASP A 723 0.68 10.08 25.06
CA ASP A 723 -0.19 10.22 26.23
C ASP A 723 -1.66 10.48 25.83
N ASN A 724 -1.90 11.04 24.64
CA ASN A 724 -3.24 11.34 24.14
C ASN A 724 -3.33 11.16 22.61
N PRO A 725 -3.49 9.92 22.12
CA PRO A 725 -3.51 9.62 20.69
C PRO A 725 -4.67 10.27 19.93
N GLU A 726 -5.78 10.60 20.61
CA GLU A 726 -6.93 11.22 19.97
C GLU A 726 -6.66 12.65 19.51
N LEU A 727 -5.81 13.38 20.24
CA LEU A 727 -5.45 14.77 19.95
C LEU A 727 -4.85 14.95 18.55
N LYS A 728 -4.17 13.91 18.04
CA LYS A 728 -3.60 13.86 16.69
C LYS A 728 -4.63 14.13 15.59
N TYR A 729 -5.91 13.94 15.89
CA TYR A 729 -7.01 13.96 14.92
C TYR A 729 -8.10 14.98 15.29
N LEU A 730 -7.79 16.00 16.10
CA LEU A 730 -8.75 17.02 16.53
C LEU A 730 -8.40 18.41 15.98
N THR A 731 -9.13 18.86 14.98
CA THR A 731 -9.01 20.20 14.38
C THR A 731 -10.10 21.14 14.87
N ASP A 732 -10.02 22.41 14.51
CA ASP A 732 -10.98 23.44 14.90
C ASP A 732 -12.09 23.60 13.87
N TYR A 733 -13.30 23.92 14.34
CA TYR A 733 -14.37 24.39 13.46
C TYR A 733 -15.22 25.48 14.10
N PHE A 734 -15.89 26.27 13.26
CA PHE A 734 -17.00 27.14 13.66
C PHE A 734 -18.04 27.28 12.53
N ILE A 735 -19.27 27.59 12.92
CA ILE A 735 -20.37 27.94 12.00
C ILE A 735 -20.79 29.37 12.31
N TRP A 736 -20.59 30.26 11.34
CA TRP A 736 -20.88 31.69 11.46
C TRP A 736 -22.00 32.08 10.51
N SER A 737 -22.82 33.05 10.90
CA SER A 737 -23.83 33.67 10.02
C SER A 737 -23.76 35.19 10.15
N ASN A 738 -23.98 35.92 9.05
CA ASN A 738 -24.00 37.38 9.07
C ASN A 738 -25.30 37.97 9.65
N ASP A 739 -26.39 37.19 9.67
CA ASP A 739 -27.72 37.61 10.08
C ASP A 739 -28.06 37.27 11.55
N SER A 740 -27.20 36.53 12.25
CA SER A 740 -27.50 36.00 13.57
C SER A 740 -26.27 35.59 14.38
N LYS A 741 -26.40 35.65 15.71
CA LYS A 741 -25.37 35.22 16.67
C LYS A 741 -25.86 34.00 17.45
N VAL A 742 -26.03 32.89 16.73
CA VAL A 742 -26.43 31.60 17.31
C VAL A 742 -25.20 30.84 17.80
N LYS A 743 -25.30 30.27 19.01
CA LYS A 743 -24.32 29.35 19.57
C LYS A 743 -25.01 28.10 20.10
N LEU A 744 -24.91 27.01 19.34
CA LEU A 744 -25.32 25.68 19.75
C LEU A 744 -24.12 24.95 20.36
N ASP A 745 -24.39 24.07 21.32
CA ASP A 745 -23.36 23.30 22.03
C ASP A 745 -23.04 22.00 21.30
N TYR A 746 -21.99 22.03 20.47
CA TYR A 746 -21.48 20.90 19.71
C TYR A 746 -19.96 20.80 19.88
N PRO A 747 -19.45 20.41 21.06
CA PRO A 747 -18.03 20.50 21.39
C PRO A 747 -17.14 19.60 20.53
N LEU A 748 -17.70 18.51 19.97
CA LEU A 748 -17.01 17.58 19.08
C LEU A 748 -17.96 17.10 17.99
N LEU A 749 -17.57 17.24 16.73
CA LEU A 749 -18.29 16.74 15.55
C LEU A 749 -17.39 15.90 14.65
N ASN A 750 -17.95 15.00 13.84
CA ASN A 750 -17.26 14.51 12.65
C ASN A 750 -17.50 15.48 11.49
N SER A 751 -16.62 15.48 10.48
CA SER A 751 -16.82 16.27 9.25
C SER A 751 -18.16 15.99 8.54
N SER A 752 -18.71 14.76 8.65
CA SER A 752 -20.04 14.39 8.15
C SER A 752 -21.20 15.11 8.84
N ASP A 753 -20.97 15.63 10.06
CA ASP A 753 -22.00 16.26 10.88
C ASP A 753 -22.16 17.77 10.60
N PHE A 754 -21.32 18.37 9.75
CA PHE A 754 -21.38 19.81 9.53
C PHE A 754 -22.67 20.28 8.88
N THR A 755 -23.20 19.51 7.93
CA THR A 755 -24.48 19.87 7.30
C THR A 755 -25.66 19.82 8.28
N PRO A 756 -25.87 18.77 9.09
CA PRO A 756 -26.91 18.81 10.12
C PRO A 756 -26.66 19.90 11.18
N ALA A 757 -25.40 20.18 11.56
CA ALA A 757 -25.06 21.27 12.47
C ALA A 757 -25.39 22.64 11.87
N LEU A 758 -25.09 22.86 10.59
CA LEU A 758 -25.46 24.07 9.84
C LEU A 758 -26.97 24.25 9.82
N LEU A 759 -27.73 23.22 9.43
CA LEU A 759 -29.18 23.29 9.34
C LEU A 759 -29.81 23.57 10.72
N ALA A 760 -29.23 23.08 11.81
CA ALA A 760 -29.63 23.43 13.17
C ALA A 760 -29.27 24.88 13.51
N HIS A 761 -28.04 25.32 13.23
CA HIS A 761 -27.55 26.68 13.50
C HIS A 761 -28.40 27.73 12.78
N THR A 762 -28.83 27.44 11.55
CA THR A 762 -29.57 28.39 10.71
C THR A 762 -31.08 28.27 10.83
N ASP A 763 -31.59 27.44 11.74
CA ASP A 763 -33.01 27.10 11.90
C ASP A 763 -33.68 26.64 10.58
N SER A 764 -32.92 25.91 9.77
CA SER A 764 -33.34 25.48 8.43
C SER A 764 -34.02 24.12 8.45
N LYS A 765 -35.16 24.01 7.76
CA LYS A 765 -35.87 22.75 7.54
C LYS A 765 -34.94 21.65 6.98
N VAL A 766 -35.23 20.40 7.31
CA VAL A 766 -34.46 19.21 6.93
C VAL A 766 -35.26 18.27 6.02
N SER A 767 -34.58 17.64 5.07
CA SER A 767 -35.11 16.47 4.37
C SER A 767 -35.10 15.25 5.29
N PRO A 768 -35.78 14.15 4.92
CA PRO A 768 -35.64 12.87 5.62
C PRO A 768 -34.18 12.42 5.77
N TYR A 769 -33.35 12.57 4.74
CA TYR A 769 -31.91 12.30 4.81
C TYR A 769 -31.21 13.13 5.90
N TYR A 770 -31.39 14.45 5.90
CA TYR A 770 -30.78 15.30 6.94
C TYR A 770 -31.43 15.15 8.32
N ALA A 771 -32.65 14.61 8.41
CA ALA A 771 -33.25 14.22 9.69
C ALA A 771 -32.53 12.99 10.28
N LEU A 772 -32.18 11.99 9.46
CA LEU A 772 -31.31 10.88 9.87
C LEU A 772 -29.95 11.40 10.32
N LEU A 773 -29.28 12.23 9.52
CA LEU A 773 -27.97 12.78 9.90
C LEU A 773 -28.05 13.66 11.16
N THR A 774 -29.14 14.40 11.35
CA THR A 774 -29.39 15.14 12.60
C THR A 774 -29.55 14.19 13.79
N ALA A 775 -30.21 13.04 13.62
CA ALA A 775 -30.32 12.04 14.67
C ALA A 775 -28.96 11.41 15.00
N VAL A 776 -28.14 11.13 13.98
CA VAL A 776 -26.77 10.60 14.15
C VAL A 776 -25.90 11.61 14.89
N MET A 777 -25.79 12.84 14.40
CA MET A 777 -24.99 13.90 15.04
C MET A 777 -25.30 14.05 16.53
N ASN A 778 -26.60 14.06 16.90
CA ASN A 778 -27.03 14.31 18.27
C ASN A 778 -26.98 13.08 19.20
N LYS A 779 -26.85 11.86 18.66
CA LYS A 779 -27.06 10.64 19.45
C LYS A 779 -26.07 9.51 19.19
N ALA A 780 -25.39 9.49 18.05
CA ALA A 780 -24.64 8.32 17.59
C ALA A 780 -23.32 8.64 16.87
N SER A 781 -22.96 9.91 16.71
CA SER A 781 -21.67 10.31 16.13
C SER A 781 -20.50 10.21 17.13
N VAL A 782 -19.32 10.68 16.72
CA VAL A 782 -18.02 10.59 17.42
C VAL A 782 -18.00 11.21 18.82
N SER A 783 -18.95 12.08 19.15
CA SER A 783 -19.13 12.63 20.50
C SER A 783 -19.67 11.60 21.51
N HIS A 784 -20.18 10.46 21.05
CA HIS A 784 -20.79 9.42 21.89
C HIS A 784 -19.97 8.12 21.86
N ARG A 785 -19.02 7.96 22.80
CA ARG A 785 -18.15 6.76 22.86
C ARG A 785 -18.90 5.47 23.19
N ASN A 786 -19.91 5.53 24.08
CA ASN A 786 -20.68 4.36 24.52
C ASN A 786 -22.16 4.51 24.14
N LEU A 787 -22.56 3.88 23.04
CA LEU A 787 -23.92 3.96 22.52
C LEU A 787 -24.90 3.07 23.32
N THR A 788 -26.04 3.63 23.74
CA THR A 788 -27.19 2.88 24.24
C THR A 788 -27.83 2.03 23.13
N LYS A 789 -28.77 1.14 23.50
CA LYS A 789 -29.47 0.29 22.51
C LYS A 789 -30.14 1.13 21.40
N ASP A 790 -30.83 2.22 21.78
CA ASP A 790 -31.51 3.10 20.81
C ASP A 790 -30.52 3.87 19.93
N GLN A 791 -29.38 4.28 20.49
CA GLN A 791 -28.33 4.96 19.73
C GLN A 791 -27.66 4.04 18.72
N LYS A 792 -27.47 2.75 19.07
CA LYS A 792 -26.96 1.73 18.14
C LYS A 792 -27.91 1.51 16.96
N VAL A 793 -29.23 1.61 17.17
CA VAL A 793 -30.20 1.54 16.07
C VAL A 793 -30.00 2.70 15.11
N ILE A 794 -29.83 3.93 15.59
CA ILE A 794 -29.58 5.11 14.74
C ILE A 794 -28.27 4.96 13.95
N ALA A 795 -27.20 4.52 14.61
CA ALA A 795 -25.92 4.23 13.93
C ALA A 795 -26.10 3.16 12.85
N ASN A 796 -26.86 2.10 13.13
CA ASN A 796 -27.13 1.03 12.18
C ASN A 796 -28.01 1.49 11.01
N ASP A 797 -29.00 2.36 11.25
CA ASP A 797 -29.82 2.94 10.18
C ASP A 797 -28.95 3.72 9.19
N LEU A 798 -28.00 4.53 9.68
CA LEU A 798 -27.04 5.20 8.81
C LEU A 798 -26.18 4.20 8.05
N LYS A 799 -25.65 3.18 8.72
CA LYS A 799 -24.80 2.17 8.08
C LYS A 799 -25.54 1.39 7.00
N LEU A 800 -26.81 1.05 7.21
CA LEU A 800 -27.68 0.42 6.22
C LEU A 800 -27.91 1.32 5.00
N LEU A 801 -28.23 2.60 5.23
CA LEU A 801 -28.40 3.57 4.15
C LEU A 801 -27.10 3.80 3.38
N GLU A 802 -25.99 3.95 4.08
CA GLU A 802 -24.68 4.15 3.49
C GLU A 802 -24.25 2.95 2.64
N TYR A 803 -24.48 1.72 3.12
CA TYR A 803 -24.30 0.52 2.31
C TYR A 803 -25.20 0.53 1.07
N ASP A 804 -26.50 0.83 1.24
CA ASP A 804 -27.46 0.89 0.13
C ASP A 804 -27.04 1.87 -0.97
N LEU A 805 -26.43 3.00 -0.59
CA LEU A 805 -25.96 4.03 -1.51
C LEU A 805 -24.64 3.68 -2.22
N ILE A 806 -23.74 2.91 -1.59
CA ILE A 806 -22.38 2.68 -2.09
C ILE A 806 -22.21 1.31 -2.77
N GLU A 807 -22.62 0.21 -2.11
CA GLU A 807 -22.36 -1.17 -2.57
C GLU A 807 -23.65 -2.00 -2.71
N GLY A 808 -24.78 -1.52 -2.18
CA GLY A 808 -26.07 -2.21 -2.20
C GLY A 808 -26.88 -1.99 -3.48
N GLU A 809 -28.13 -2.40 -3.42
CA GLU A 809 -29.10 -2.39 -4.53
C GLU A 809 -29.75 -1.01 -4.77
N GLY A 810 -29.43 0.00 -3.95
CA GLY A 810 -29.96 1.36 -4.07
C GLY A 810 -31.46 1.45 -3.88
N TYR A 811 -32.03 0.70 -2.93
CA TYR A 811 -33.47 0.72 -2.69
C TYR A 811 -34.00 2.12 -2.33
N ILE A 812 -33.22 2.93 -1.61
CA ILE A 812 -33.63 4.28 -1.20
C ILE A 812 -33.82 5.22 -2.39
N THR A 813 -33.17 4.96 -3.53
CA THR A 813 -33.27 5.81 -4.73
C THR A 813 -34.66 5.83 -5.36
N ARG A 814 -35.54 4.89 -4.97
CA ARG A 814 -36.96 4.87 -5.37
C ARG A 814 -37.81 5.92 -4.65
N HIS A 815 -37.27 6.52 -3.59
CA HIS A 815 -37.90 7.57 -2.78
C HIS A 815 -37.12 8.88 -2.96
N GLU A 816 -37.27 9.52 -4.12
CA GLU A 816 -36.52 10.74 -4.45
C GLU A 816 -36.70 11.84 -3.40
N ASP A 817 -37.90 11.93 -2.81
CA ASP A 817 -38.27 12.90 -1.77
C ASP A 817 -37.48 12.73 -0.47
N PHE A 818 -36.85 11.57 -0.24
CA PHE A 818 -35.96 11.35 0.90
C PHE A 818 -34.79 12.34 0.93
N PHE A 819 -34.35 12.80 -0.23
CA PHE A 819 -33.21 13.71 -0.38
C PHE A 819 -33.59 15.14 -0.71
N LEU A 820 -34.84 15.43 -1.09
CA LEU A 820 -35.23 16.75 -1.58
C LEU A 820 -35.30 17.80 -0.47
N ASN A 821 -34.91 19.03 -0.81
CA ASN A 821 -35.07 20.18 0.08
C ASN A 821 -36.57 20.39 0.40
N PRO A 822 -36.98 20.36 1.67
CA PRO A 822 -38.36 20.65 2.04
C PRO A 822 -38.74 22.08 1.66
N ARG A 823 -39.86 22.24 0.94
CA ARG A 823 -40.41 23.56 0.61
C ARG A 823 -41.02 24.21 1.86
#